data_AF-A0A1Y5D7J0-F1
#
_entry.id   AF-A0A1Y5D7J0-F1
#
_cell.length_a   1.000
_cell.length_b   1.000
_cell.length_c   1.000
_cell.angle_alpha   90.00
_cell.angle_beta   90.00
_cell.angle_gamma   90.00
#
_symmetry.space_group_name_H-M   'P 1'
#
loop_
_entity.id
_entity.type
_entity.pdbx_description
1 polymer ?
#
loop_
_entity_poly.entity_id
_entity_poly.type
_entity_poly.pdbx_seq_one_letter_code
_entity_poly.pdbx_strand_id
1 'polypeptide(L)'
;MKLTQWFFALFISLISAEGFAAACPSSATLATITSPCTVTGSQSVFELNFITGFSDASALTPIDGNPGNTIGKQRQYAFIKAAEILANQIKTVVTLVVDARFSTLTCDATTAVLGSAGATNNLSHSAPPAGIVANTFYPVGLYSAITQTDEDVGVSDISADFNKNVGNVGCLQASDGWYYGFGTPGINDIGFTTVLLHELTHGLGFASLVDPSNGTKPSGTDDVFSNLLFDEVLGAWPALSNGQRANSAKSGNGLLWNGAYVNAKAVGQVTAGFKDNDSSGNFSSGDKVQIYAPNPVEGGSSISHFDTSVAPNELMEPEYTEGQYVLGLALYLLQDLGWGIANASNSAPTITAVDQTMDEDDTLVVNMNTWGNDSDGDSLSYSLISCANNISCSINGSSLTLTPAADHNGATHNITIEVTDTNGSSAQDSFNLTVTPVNDAPSWSAIPNQTIEQGDSFTLDLSQFSEDVDGDTLTYSVLTCGANTSCSISNLTLTVTANGGAGTVVAMEVLAQDASGANSGQTFNVSIAAPTAIQVAGTAFGDGDTVSLVLADSQLEVSGGSGDFDYALIYQGQDAGSLITLNADGLIIGLPGSGAFAGLYSLTITDNDSGKVTTLTIQRPLRLTWSATSLLNSDDSQTLSIEGGNSGSQYSLSQSPLNPLIFVDASDTPQTQFTASNDSPAFNAAVVGIHSETVSEVNQIAVTISTLNESYPDEVQELLLYPVVLHNFLVTDGDGQAISGVSSTLSPDPLLSALNIDQLYQGDDAGQFSLNLPDITQNFTITLTAQDFNSQAITFNNSVTAHSVQMVSMANAITLSGTVRALGEQGFLTTPPVLELIFSDGSREAMLVTVDSDSQASFEHSVDINLHQLSAIEVSQSDSVNLTLDVSETSQDKSFNILLEANTPTVSSAPTSLGSSGGGPIALYLLLLITLIARKTRQAG
;
A
#
# COMPACT_ATOMS: atom_id res chain seq x y z
N MET A 1 14.11 34.88 -0.42
CA MET A 1 14.82 35.29 0.81
C MET A 1 16.14 34.49 0.84
N LYS A 2 17.16 34.95 0.09
CA LYS A 2 18.50 35.37 0.57
C LYS A 2 19.10 34.62 1.78
N LEU A 3 20.37 34.20 1.55
CA LEU A 3 21.44 33.76 2.47
C LEU A 3 21.32 32.30 2.96
N THR A 4 22.36 31.44 2.92
CA THR A 4 23.81 31.68 3.11
C THR A 4 24.67 30.54 2.50
N GLN A 5 25.78 30.93 1.86
CA GLN A 5 26.97 30.11 1.56
C GLN A 5 27.92 30.05 2.79
N TRP A 6 28.97 29.22 2.67
CA TRP A 6 30.26 29.17 3.41
C TRP A 6 30.36 28.11 4.52
N PHE A 7 31.08 27.01 4.24
CA PHE A 7 32.30 26.55 4.94
C PHE A 7 32.62 25.10 4.53
N PHE A 8 33.67 24.89 3.72
CA PHE A 8 34.56 23.73 3.88
C PHE A 8 35.89 24.01 3.18
N ALA A 9 36.89 24.41 3.96
CA ALA A 9 38.29 24.40 3.61
C ALA A 9 39.07 24.05 4.88
N LEU A 10 40.21 23.38 4.69
CA LEU A 10 41.27 23.09 5.66
C LEU A 10 41.25 21.69 6.31
N PHE A 11 41.91 20.74 5.65
CA PHE A 11 42.82 19.78 6.29
C PHE A 11 43.90 19.36 5.28
N ILE A 12 44.98 20.16 5.21
CA ILE A 12 46.29 19.76 4.70
C ILE A 12 47.27 20.08 5.82
N SER A 13 47.85 19.06 6.45
CA SER A 13 49.27 18.99 6.81
C SER A 13 49.52 17.80 7.73
N LEU A 14 50.56 17.03 7.37
CA LEU A 14 51.24 15.93 8.07
C LEU A 14 51.31 14.66 7.22
N ILE A 15 51.98 14.78 6.07
CA ILE A 15 52.78 13.70 5.49
C ILE A 15 54.14 14.33 5.25
N SER A 16 55.18 13.74 5.83
CA SER A 16 56.57 14.03 5.54
C SER A 16 56.79 13.93 4.03
N ALA A 17 57.10 15.05 3.38
CA ALA A 17 57.47 15.07 1.98
C ALA A 17 58.79 14.32 1.80
N GLU A 18 58.71 13.06 1.40
CA GLU A 18 59.81 12.41 0.69
C GLU A 18 60.04 13.25 -0.58
N GLY A 19 61.25 13.77 -0.73
CA GLY A 19 61.58 14.72 -1.79
C GLY A 19 61.51 14.02 -3.13
N PHE A 20 60.42 14.22 -3.89
CA PHE A 20 60.32 13.79 -5.27
C PHE A 20 61.52 14.34 -6.07
N ALA A 21 62.30 13.46 -6.71
CA ALA A 21 63.35 13.87 -7.64
C ALA A 21 62.75 14.76 -8.74
N ALA A 22 63.45 15.86 -9.05
CA ALA A 22 62.98 16.80 -10.07
C ALA A 22 63.00 16.15 -11.47
N ALA A 23 62.07 16.52 -12.35
CA ALA A 23 62.07 16.01 -13.72
C ALA A 23 63.37 16.41 -14.45
N CYS A 24 63.99 15.45 -15.14
CA CYS A 24 65.07 15.75 -16.07
C CYS A 24 64.52 16.61 -17.22
N PRO A 25 65.33 17.51 -17.81
CA PRO A 25 64.96 18.18 -19.04
C PRO A 25 64.88 17.17 -20.20
N SER A 26 64.10 17.48 -21.23
CA SER A 26 64.11 16.69 -22.48
C SER A 26 65.52 16.62 -23.06
N SER A 27 65.88 15.46 -23.61
CA SER A 27 67.18 15.23 -24.26
C SER A 27 67.52 16.25 -25.36
N ALA A 28 66.53 16.91 -25.95
CA ALA A 28 66.71 17.91 -27.01
C ALA A 28 66.90 19.35 -26.52
N THR A 29 66.76 19.64 -25.21
CA THR A 29 66.73 21.01 -24.67
C THR A 29 67.84 21.27 -23.66
N LEU A 30 68.70 22.26 -23.93
CA LEU A 30 69.76 22.66 -22.99
C LEU A 30 69.18 23.29 -21.72
N ALA A 31 69.49 22.71 -20.56
CA ALA A 31 69.02 23.13 -19.25
C ALA A 31 69.99 22.69 -18.15
N THR A 32 69.74 23.15 -16.92
CA THR A 32 70.43 22.65 -15.73
C THR A 32 69.83 21.31 -15.33
N ILE A 33 70.68 20.29 -15.14
CA ILE A 33 70.28 18.95 -14.72
C ILE A 33 70.63 18.79 -13.24
N THR A 34 69.64 18.43 -12.42
CA THR A 34 69.81 18.05 -11.00
C THR A 34 70.05 16.54 -10.88
N SER A 35 70.63 16.09 -9.78
CA SER A 35 70.84 14.66 -9.49
C SER A 35 70.34 14.35 -8.08
N PRO A 36 69.38 13.43 -7.88
CA PRO A 36 68.66 12.65 -8.91
C PRO A 36 67.79 13.51 -9.84
N CYS A 37 67.44 12.98 -11.01
CA CYS A 37 66.32 13.49 -11.82
C CYS A 37 65.52 12.36 -12.48
N THR A 38 64.25 12.62 -12.80
CA THR A 38 63.33 11.61 -13.36
C THR A 38 63.02 11.86 -14.84
N VAL A 39 63.03 10.79 -15.63
CA VAL A 39 62.60 10.75 -17.03
C VAL A 39 61.29 9.97 -17.08
N THR A 40 60.20 10.64 -17.46
CA THR A 40 58.87 10.03 -17.60
C THR A 40 58.57 9.79 -19.07
N GLY A 41 58.46 8.52 -19.46
CA GLY A 41 57.97 8.10 -20.77
C GLY A 41 56.49 7.73 -20.74
N SER A 42 55.98 7.27 -21.89
CA SER A 42 54.59 6.83 -22.03
C SER A 42 54.28 5.52 -21.30
N GLN A 43 55.29 4.73 -20.92
CA GLN A 43 55.11 3.39 -20.34
C GLN A 43 55.67 3.25 -18.93
N SER A 44 56.70 4.01 -18.57
CA SER A 44 57.34 3.96 -17.25
C SER A 44 58.10 5.24 -16.90
N VAL A 45 58.66 5.27 -15.69
CA VAL A 45 59.50 6.36 -15.19
C VAL A 45 60.87 5.79 -14.81
N PHE A 46 61.93 6.48 -15.22
CA PHE A 46 63.31 6.17 -14.83
C PHE A 46 63.87 7.31 -13.97
N GLU A 47 64.43 7.00 -12.80
CA GLU A 47 65.21 7.95 -12.00
C GLU A 47 66.71 7.76 -12.26
N LEU A 48 67.42 8.85 -12.55
CA LEU A 48 68.83 8.85 -12.89
C LEU A 48 69.66 9.49 -11.77
N ASN A 49 70.51 8.67 -11.14
CA ASN A 49 71.47 9.08 -10.12
C ASN A 49 72.85 9.28 -10.76
N PHE A 50 73.25 10.53 -10.99
CA PHE A 50 74.56 10.86 -11.56
C PHE A 50 75.64 10.93 -10.45
N ILE A 51 76.33 9.81 -10.21
CA ILE A 51 77.22 9.67 -9.05
C ILE A 51 78.63 10.23 -9.33
N THR A 52 79.32 9.77 -10.38
CA THR A 52 80.69 10.20 -10.71
C THR A 52 80.90 10.45 -12.21
N GLY A 53 81.75 11.44 -12.55
CA GLY A 53 82.19 11.73 -13.91
C GLY A 53 81.23 12.54 -14.80
N PHE A 54 80.14 13.05 -14.23
CA PHE A 54 79.16 13.93 -14.90
C PHE A 54 79.42 15.44 -14.70
N SER A 55 80.38 15.80 -13.85
CA SER A 55 80.76 17.20 -13.58
C SER A 55 81.98 17.68 -14.39
N ASP A 56 82.38 16.95 -15.43
CA ASP A 56 83.52 17.33 -16.28
C ASP A 56 83.19 18.60 -17.07
N ALA A 57 83.92 19.67 -16.77
CA ALA A 57 83.73 21.00 -17.33
C ALA A 57 84.49 21.25 -18.64
N SER A 58 85.21 20.24 -19.16
CA SER A 58 85.92 20.34 -20.44
C SER A 58 84.93 20.67 -21.56
N ALA A 59 85.17 21.78 -22.26
CA ALA A 59 84.28 22.29 -23.29
C ALA A 59 84.19 21.31 -24.47
N LEU A 60 82.96 21.02 -24.90
CA LEU A 60 82.68 20.17 -26.04
C LEU A 60 81.50 20.75 -26.82
N THR A 61 81.60 20.85 -28.14
CA THR A 61 80.55 21.44 -28.97
C THR A 61 79.32 20.52 -28.99
N PRO A 62 78.09 21.05 -28.81
CA PRO A 62 76.86 20.30 -29.01
C PRO A 62 76.84 19.59 -30.36
N ILE A 63 76.32 18.37 -30.41
CA ILE A 63 76.40 17.50 -31.59
C ILE A 63 75.14 16.65 -31.73
N ASP A 64 74.61 16.57 -32.96
CA ASP A 64 73.55 15.66 -33.39
C ASP A 64 72.39 15.50 -32.39
N GLY A 65 71.79 16.64 -32.01
CA GLY A 65 70.65 16.68 -31.10
C GLY A 65 71.00 16.64 -29.62
N ASN A 66 72.24 16.32 -29.23
CA ASN A 66 72.71 16.44 -27.85
C ASN A 66 73.12 17.90 -27.56
N PRO A 67 72.40 18.62 -26.68
CA PRO A 67 72.62 20.04 -26.45
C PRO A 67 73.77 20.34 -25.48
N GLY A 68 74.39 19.31 -24.87
CA GLY A 68 75.43 19.47 -23.86
C GLY A 68 76.66 20.22 -24.39
N ASN A 69 77.13 21.21 -23.63
CA ASN A 69 78.27 22.04 -24.00
C ASN A 69 79.58 21.74 -23.24
N THR A 70 79.58 20.69 -22.43
CA THR A 70 80.77 20.10 -21.78
C THR A 70 80.69 18.59 -21.84
N ILE A 71 81.82 17.89 -21.66
CA ILE A 71 81.84 16.41 -21.58
C ILE A 71 80.84 15.90 -20.54
N GLY A 72 80.83 16.49 -19.34
CA GLY A 72 79.92 16.09 -18.27
C GLY A 72 78.45 16.22 -18.64
N LYS A 73 78.05 17.31 -19.29
CA LYS A 73 76.67 17.52 -19.75
C LYS A 73 76.28 16.59 -20.88
N GLN A 74 77.16 16.37 -21.86
CA GLN A 74 76.85 15.45 -22.96
C GLN A 74 76.63 14.02 -22.46
N ARG A 75 77.39 13.58 -21.45
CA ARG A 75 77.14 12.32 -20.73
C ARG A 75 75.75 12.29 -20.10
N GLN A 76 75.37 13.32 -19.33
CA GLN A 76 74.05 13.38 -18.69
C GLN A 76 72.90 13.30 -19.72
N TYR A 77 73.01 14.03 -20.83
CA TYR A 77 72.01 14.03 -21.89
C TYR A 77 71.90 12.68 -22.63
N ALA A 78 73.01 11.95 -22.79
CA ALA A 78 72.97 10.60 -23.33
C ALA A 78 72.21 9.63 -22.41
N PHE A 79 72.40 9.71 -21.09
CA PHE A 79 71.58 8.96 -20.12
C PHE A 79 70.12 9.32 -20.16
N ILE A 80 69.80 10.61 -20.24
CA ILE A 80 68.41 11.05 -20.41
C ILE A 80 67.83 10.47 -21.70
N LYS A 81 68.57 10.51 -22.81
CA LYS A 81 68.11 9.97 -24.10
C LYS A 81 67.85 8.46 -24.05
N ALA A 82 68.76 7.70 -23.44
CA ALA A 82 68.59 6.26 -23.28
C ALA A 82 67.38 5.93 -22.39
N ALA A 83 67.23 6.65 -21.28
CA ALA A 83 66.06 6.52 -20.41
C ALA A 83 64.75 6.91 -21.11
N GLU A 84 64.73 7.95 -21.95
CA GLU A 84 63.55 8.33 -22.75
C GLU A 84 63.13 7.20 -23.71
N ILE A 85 64.09 6.51 -24.33
CA ILE A 85 63.82 5.38 -25.24
C ILE A 85 63.21 4.22 -24.45
N LEU A 86 63.87 3.81 -23.37
CA LEU A 86 63.42 2.69 -22.53
C LEU A 86 62.06 2.99 -21.85
N ALA A 87 61.87 4.19 -21.31
CA ALA A 87 60.65 4.62 -20.61
C ALA A 87 59.41 4.67 -21.52
N ASN A 88 59.61 4.76 -22.84
CA ASN A 88 58.55 4.72 -23.83
C ASN A 88 58.24 3.30 -24.33
N GLN A 89 59.09 2.32 -24.00
CA GLN A 89 58.96 0.97 -24.54
C GLN A 89 58.69 -0.07 -23.45
N ILE A 90 59.17 0.14 -22.22
CA ILE A 90 59.04 -0.79 -21.10
C ILE A 90 57.95 -0.31 -20.17
N LYS A 91 56.95 -1.16 -19.92
CA LYS A 91 55.78 -0.87 -19.10
C LYS A 91 56.00 -1.33 -17.67
N THR A 92 56.00 -0.37 -16.77
CA THR A 92 55.97 -0.60 -15.32
C THR A 92 55.41 0.64 -14.62
N VAL A 93 54.69 0.41 -13.52
CA VAL A 93 54.21 1.47 -12.62
C VAL A 93 55.23 1.83 -11.55
N VAL A 94 56.26 0.99 -11.35
CA VAL A 94 57.37 1.25 -10.44
C VAL A 94 58.42 2.09 -11.14
N THR A 95 58.92 3.12 -10.48
CA THR A 95 60.03 3.94 -10.99
C THR A 95 61.31 3.10 -10.99
N LEU A 96 61.98 3.00 -12.13
CA LEU A 96 63.26 2.29 -12.25
C LEU A 96 64.43 3.22 -11.94
N VAL A 97 65.18 2.92 -10.90
CA VAL A 97 66.26 3.78 -10.39
C VAL A 97 67.61 3.31 -10.92
N VAL A 98 68.37 4.21 -11.56
CA VAL A 98 69.65 3.91 -12.21
C VAL A 98 70.78 4.70 -11.57
N ASP A 99 71.74 3.99 -10.99
CA ASP A 99 73.00 4.53 -10.48
C ASP A 99 74.06 4.58 -11.57
N ALA A 100 74.36 5.79 -12.06
CA ALA A 100 75.27 6.03 -13.16
C ALA A 100 76.66 6.52 -12.70
N ARG A 101 77.74 5.95 -13.25
CA ARG A 101 79.14 6.27 -12.93
C ARG A 101 80.03 6.27 -14.17
N PHE A 102 81.14 7.01 -14.07
CA PHE A 102 82.26 6.94 -14.99
C PHE A 102 83.55 6.67 -14.21
N SER A 103 84.07 5.45 -14.36
CA SER A 103 85.26 4.96 -13.68
C SER A 103 86.39 4.61 -14.66
N THR A 104 87.55 4.24 -14.11
CA THR A 104 88.60 3.60 -14.90
C THR A 104 88.28 2.11 -14.99
N LEU A 105 87.82 1.65 -16.15
CA LEU A 105 87.62 0.23 -16.44
C LEU A 105 88.84 -0.36 -17.15
N THR A 106 88.91 -1.69 -17.22
CA THR A 106 90.00 -2.42 -17.88
C THR A 106 90.13 -1.98 -19.33
N CYS A 107 91.36 -1.64 -19.73
CA CYS A 107 91.63 -1.10 -21.04
C CYS A 107 93.11 -1.23 -21.41
N ASP A 108 93.39 -1.42 -22.69
CA ASP A 108 94.72 -1.32 -23.30
C ASP A 108 94.69 -0.51 -24.60
N ALA A 109 95.82 -0.40 -25.30
CA ALA A 109 95.92 0.39 -26.53
C ALA A 109 94.92 -0.03 -27.64
N THR A 110 94.45 -1.28 -27.62
CA THR A 110 93.67 -1.92 -28.69
C THR A 110 92.29 -2.43 -28.25
N THR A 111 92.05 -2.59 -26.95
CA THR A 111 90.80 -3.14 -26.40
C THR A 111 90.34 -2.37 -25.16
N ALA A 112 89.05 -2.37 -24.87
CA ALA A 112 88.48 -1.78 -23.66
C ALA A 112 87.22 -2.52 -23.23
N VAL A 113 86.98 -2.55 -21.91
CA VAL A 113 85.61 -2.63 -21.39
C VAL A 113 85.01 -1.23 -21.55
N LEU A 114 83.98 -1.13 -22.38
CA LEU A 114 83.32 0.14 -22.72
C LEU A 114 82.36 0.58 -21.61
N GLY A 115 81.53 -0.34 -21.13
CA GLY A 115 80.64 -0.17 -19.99
C GLY A 115 80.42 -1.49 -19.26
N SER A 116 79.73 -1.40 -18.14
CA SER A 116 79.15 -2.55 -17.45
C SER A 116 77.93 -2.06 -16.67
N ALA A 117 76.77 -2.62 -16.94
CA ALA A 117 75.61 -2.44 -16.08
C ALA A 117 74.89 -3.76 -15.77
N GLY A 118 74.25 -3.77 -14.62
CA GLY A 118 73.54 -4.94 -14.12
C GLY A 118 72.56 -4.56 -13.01
N ALA A 119 71.66 -5.49 -12.71
CA ALA A 119 70.77 -5.37 -11.57
C ALA A 119 71.58 -5.28 -10.28
N THR A 120 71.24 -4.33 -9.41
CA THR A 120 71.92 -4.14 -8.11
C THR A 120 71.65 -5.30 -7.16
N ASN A 121 70.50 -5.94 -7.31
CA ASN A 121 70.06 -7.07 -6.53
C ASN A 121 69.28 -8.07 -7.41
N ASN A 122 69.30 -9.35 -7.01
CA ASN A 122 68.52 -10.41 -7.63
C ASN A 122 67.70 -11.12 -6.56
N LEU A 123 66.38 -11.05 -6.67
CA LEU A 123 65.44 -11.58 -5.67
C LEU A 123 64.98 -12.98 -6.05
N SER A 124 64.87 -13.86 -5.06
CA SER A 124 64.29 -15.19 -5.21
C SER A 124 63.54 -15.61 -3.94
N HIS A 125 62.34 -16.17 -4.13
CA HIS A 125 61.47 -16.60 -3.04
C HIS A 125 60.92 -18.01 -3.31
N SER A 126 60.79 -18.82 -2.26
CA SER A 126 60.24 -20.18 -2.36
C SER A 126 58.72 -20.20 -2.54
N ALA A 127 58.03 -19.11 -2.16
CA ALA A 127 56.61 -18.89 -2.37
C ALA A 127 56.37 -17.44 -2.83
N PRO A 128 56.64 -17.13 -4.11
CA PRO A 128 56.56 -15.78 -4.63
C PRO A 128 55.11 -15.37 -5.01
N PRO A 129 54.86 -14.06 -5.24
CA PRO A 129 53.60 -13.56 -5.80
C PRO A 129 53.29 -14.13 -7.21
N ALA A 130 52.04 -13.96 -7.66
CA ALA A 130 51.61 -14.40 -8.99
C ALA A 130 52.46 -13.75 -10.10
N GLY A 131 52.87 -14.53 -11.11
CA GLY A 131 53.71 -14.08 -12.22
C GLY A 131 55.21 -14.32 -12.02
N ILE A 132 55.65 -14.66 -10.81
CA ILE A 132 57.05 -14.99 -10.50
C ILE A 132 57.20 -16.51 -10.28
N VAL A 133 58.24 -17.10 -10.87
CA VAL A 133 58.55 -18.52 -10.68
C VAL A 133 59.27 -18.75 -9.34
N ALA A 134 58.80 -19.71 -8.55
CA ALA A 134 59.39 -20.05 -7.25
C ALA A 134 60.82 -20.59 -7.39
N ASN A 135 61.71 -20.17 -6.49
CA ASN A 135 63.14 -20.52 -6.48
C ASN A 135 63.87 -20.19 -7.80
N THR A 136 63.51 -19.06 -8.41
CA THR A 136 64.20 -18.45 -9.55
C THR A 136 64.65 -17.05 -9.17
N PHE A 137 65.85 -16.64 -9.59
CA PHE A 137 66.35 -15.28 -9.44
C PHE A 137 65.79 -14.38 -10.53
N TYR A 138 65.24 -13.24 -10.10
CA TYR A 138 64.81 -12.15 -10.95
C TYR A 138 65.61 -10.88 -10.61
N PRO A 139 66.08 -10.12 -11.60
CA PRO A 139 66.55 -8.74 -11.41
C PRO A 139 65.53 -7.94 -10.61
N VAL A 140 65.99 -7.17 -9.62
CA VAL A 140 65.08 -6.44 -8.71
C VAL A 140 64.08 -5.55 -9.46
N GLY A 141 64.51 -4.83 -10.50
CA GLY A 141 63.61 -3.99 -11.30
C GLY A 141 62.52 -4.80 -12.03
N LEU A 142 62.84 -5.98 -12.56
CA LEU A 142 61.85 -6.87 -13.19
C LEU A 142 60.91 -7.49 -12.16
N TYR A 143 61.44 -7.90 -11.01
CA TYR A 143 60.63 -8.44 -9.92
C TYR A 143 59.60 -7.40 -9.47
N SER A 144 60.03 -6.16 -9.21
CA SER A 144 59.18 -5.03 -8.83
C SER A 144 58.17 -4.67 -9.93
N ALA A 145 58.54 -4.78 -11.20
CA ALA A 145 57.62 -4.53 -12.32
C ALA A 145 56.49 -5.57 -12.41
N ILE A 146 56.80 -6.85 -12.21
CA ILE A 146 55.81 -7.95 -12.23
C ILE A 146 54.88 -7.85 -11.02
N THR A 147 55.43 -7.56 -9.83
CA THR A 147 54.63 -7.40 -8.59
C THR A 147 53.95 -6.03 -8.49
N GLN A 148 54.27 -5.11 -9.40
CA GLN A 148 53.80 -3.71 -9.44
C GLN A 148 54.09 -2.92 -8.16
N THR A 149 55.07 -3.37 -7.37
CA THR A 149 55.43 -2.79 -6.07
C THR A 149 56.95 -2.69 -5.98
N ASP A 150 57.48 -1.60 -5.44
CA ASP A 150 58.92 -1.49 -5.17
C ASP A 150 59.27 -2.35 -3.95
N GLU A 151 60.04 -3.42 -4.17
CA GLU A 151 60.35 -4.46 -3.18
C GLU A 151 61.68 -4.20 -2.45
N ASP A 152 62.49 -3.24 -2.91
CA ASP A 152 63.78 -2.87 -2.29
C ASP A 152 63.88 -1.34 -2.12
N VAL A 153 62.89 -0.78 -1.41
CA VAL A 153 62.68 0.67 -1.26
C VAL A 153 63.95 1.41 -0.85
N GLY A 154 64.34 2.40 -1.67
CA GLY A 154 65.49 3.27 -1.43
C GLY A 154 66.83 2.69 -1.91
N VAL A 155 66.80 1.55 -2.61
CA VAL A 155 67.94 0.97 -3.33
C VAL A 155 67.74 1.21 -4.84
N SER A 156 68.82 1.46 -5.58
CA SER A 156 68.76 1.58 -7.04
C SER A 156 68.46 0.22 -7.67
N ASP A 157 67.76 0.15 -8.80
CA ASP A 157 67.49 -1.11 -9.51
C ASP A 157 68.67 -1.54 -10.39
N ILE A 158 69.32 -0.57 -11.03
CA ILE A 158 70.40 -0.78 -11.99
C ILE A 158 71.62 0.02 -11.54
N SER A 159 72.80 -0.62 -11.54
CA SER A 159 74.07 0.10 -11.45
C SER A 159 74.79 0.01 -12.79
N ALA A 160 75.21 1.16 -13.31
CA ALA A 160 75.87 1.30 -14.60
C ALA A 160 77.17 2.10 -14.47
N ASP A 161 78.29 1.54 -14.93
CA ASP A 161 79.61 2.16 -14.91
C ASP A 161 80.24 2.16 -16.32
N PHE A 162 80.77 3.30 -16.74
CA PHE A 162 81.32 3.49 -18.09
C PHE A 162 82.78 3.93 -18.05
N ASN A 163 83.56 3.48 -19.02
CA ASN A 163 84.97 3.75 -19.05
C ASN A 163 85.27 5.20 -19.43
N LYS A 164 85.80 5.97 -18.50
CA LYS A 164 86.13 7.39 -18.73
C LYS A 164 87.35 7.61 -19.62
N ASN A 165 88.13 6.58 -19.95
CA ASN A 165 89.41 6.68 -20.64
C ASN A 165 89.39 6.29 -22.12
N VAL A 166 88.24 5.90 -22.69
CA VAL A 166 88.14 5.51 -24.12
C VAL A 166 88.66 6.64 -25.02
N GLY A 167 89.55 6.30 -25.96
CA GLY A 167 90.22 7.24 -26.87
C GLY A 167 91.48 7.89 -26.30
N ASN A 168 91.77 7.69 -25.01
CA ASN A 168 93.02 8.18 -24.41
C ASN A 168 94.19 7.24 -24.74
N VAL A 169 95.43 7.75 -24.61
CA VAL A 169 96.65 6.94 -24.75
C VAL A 169 96.58 5.72 -23.81
N GLY A 170 96.78 4.52 -24.37
CA GLY A 170 96.70 3.26 -23.64
C GLY A 170 95.28 2.76 -23.35
N CYS A 171 94.23 3.38 -23.92
CA CYS A 171 92.86 2.88 -23.81
C CYS A 171 92.05 3.12 -25.09
N LEU A 172 91.95 2.09 -25.94
CA LEU A 172 91.41 2.20 -27.31
C LEU A 172 91.95 3.44 -28.03
N GLN A 173 93.27 3.62 -28.00
CA GLN A 173 93.91 4.88 -28.42
C GLN A 173 93.81 5.16 -29.92
N ALA A 174 93.40 4.17 -30.72
CA ALA A 174 93.12 4.32 -32.14
C ALA A 174 91.71 4.86 -32.43
N SER A 175 90.82 4.85 -31.43
CA SER A 175 89.51 5.50 -31.52
C SER A 175 89.62 7.00 -31.24
N ASP A 176 88.68 7.77 -31.80
CA ASP A 176 88.54 9.21 -31.51
C ASP A 176 87.80 9.46 -30.17
N GLY A 177 87.47 8.38 -29.44
CA GLY A 177 86.84 8.40 -28.11
C GLY A 177 85.33 8.22 -28.17
N TRP A 178 84.65 8.72 -27.15
CA TRP A 178 83.20 8.65 -27.06
C TRP A 178 82.52 9.70 -27.95
N TYR A 179 81.63 9.25 -28.83
CA TYR A 179 80.64 10.07 -29.52
C TYR A 179 79.35 10.12 -28.71
N TYR A 180 78.99 11.32 -28.22
CA TYR A 180 77.82 11.53 -27.36
C TYR A 180 76.57 12.04 -28.12
N GLY A 181 76.63 12.17 -29.45
CA GLY A 181 75.49 12.60 -30.25
C GLY A 181 74.36 11.57 -30.33
N PHE A 182 73.22 11.97 -30.90
CA PHE A 182 72.07 11.08 -31.16
C PHE A 182 71.94 10.72 -32.65
N GLY A 183 72.98 10.99 -33.44
CA GLY A 183 73.09 10.58 -34.85
C GLY A 183 73.93 9.31 -35.00
N THR A 184 74.44 9.09 -36.21
CA THR A 184 75.38 8.01 -36.52
C THR A 184 76.81 8.48 -36.21
N PRO A 185 77.57 7.76 -35.37
CA PRO A 185 78.98 8.09 -35.11
C PRO A 185 79.86 8.00 -36.37
N GLY A 186 81.04 8.60 -36.33
CA GLY A 186 82.05 8.39 -37.37
C GLY A 186 82.75 7.03 -37.24
N ILE A 187 83.46 6.62 -38.29
CA ILE A 187 84.10 5.29 -38.38
C ILE A 187 85.12 4.95 -37.27
N ASN A 188 85.68 5.96 -36.60
CA ASN A 188 86.63 5.80 -35.50
C ASN A 188 86.04 6.19 -34.12
N ASP A 189 84.80 6.66 -34.09
CA ASP A 189 84.12 7.06 -32.87
C ASP A 189 83.36 5.88 -32.24
N ILE A 190 83.23 5.87 -30.92
CA ILE A 190 82.40 4.90 -30.22
C ILE A 190 81.10 5.58 -29.76
N GLY A 191 79.96 5.15 -30.30
CA GLY A 191 78.66 5.74 -29.95
C GLY A 191 78.22 5.43 -28.52
N PHE A 192 78.31 6.44 -27.64
CA PHE A 192 78.04 6.28 -26.21
C PHE A 192 76.59 5.94 -25.90
N THR A 193 75.62 6.59 -26.55
CA THR A 193 74.18 6.36 -26.29
C THR A 193 73.77 4.93 -26.65
N THR A 194 74.36 4.34 -27.69
CA THR A 194 74.11 2.95 -28.09
C THR A 194 74.70 1.97 -27.07
N VAL A 195 75.96 2.17 -26.65
CA VAL A 195 76.56 1.37 -25.57
C VAL A 195 75.75 1.51 -24.28
N LEU A 196 75.26 2.70 -23.98
CA LEU A 196 74.42 2.93 -22.81
C LEU A 196 73.10 2.16 -22.85
N LEU A 197 72.39 2.16 -23.99
CA LEU A 197 71.17 1.35 -24.16
C LEU A 197 71.46 -0.14 -24.00
N HIS A 198 72.57 -0.62 -24.56
CA HIS A 198 73.03 -1.99 -24.43
C HIS A 198 73.25 -2.37 -22.94
N GLU A 199 74.05 -1.58 -22.22
CA GLU A 199 74.34 -1.84 -20.81
C GLU A 199 73.07 -1.77 -19.94
N LEU A 200 72.24 -0.73 -20.12
CA LEU A 200 70.99 -0.64 -19.34
C LEU A 200 70.06 -1.83 -19.61
N THR A 201 70.10 -2.43 -20.80
CA THR A 201 69.34 -3.64 -21.14
C THR A 201 69.86 -4.87 -20.38
N HIS A 202 71.17 -4.98 -20.13
CA HIS A 202 71.68 -5.96 -19.15
C HIS A 202 71.13 -5.69 -17.75
N GLY A 203 71.10 -4.43 -17.32
CA GLY A 203 70.49 -4.01 -16.05
C GLY A 203 69.03 -4.44 -15.88
N LEU A 204 68.27 -4.43 -16.97
CA LEU A 204 66.86 -4.84 -17.01
C LEU A 204 66.66 -6.37 -17.03
N GLY A 205 67.73 -7.16 -17.14
CA GLY A 205 67.68 -8.61 -17.00
C GLY A 205 68.16 -9.41 -18.21
N PHE A 206 68.72 -8.78 -19.23
CA PHE A 206 69.39 -9.48 -20.33
C PHE A 206 70.74 -10.05 -19.84
N ALA A 207 70.76 -10.93 -18.86
CA ALA A 207 72.00 -11.48 -18.32
C ALA A 207 71.76 -12.81 -17.61
N SER A 208 72.57 -13.81 -17.93
CA SER A 208 72.66 -15.03 -17.14
C SER A 208 73.49 -14.81 -15.88
N LEU A 209 73.07 -15.40 -14.75
CA LEU A 209 73.88 -15.43 -13.52
C LEU A 209 74.76 -16.70 -13.42
N VAL A 210 74.66 -17.61 -14.39
CA VAL A 210 75.43 -18.85 -14.40
C VAL A 210 76.87 -18.56 -14.82
N ASP A 211 77.84 -19.13 -14.11
CA ASP A 211 79.25 -19.04 -14.50
C ASP A 211 79.48 -19.84 -15.80
N PRO A 212 79.78 -19.19 -16.94
CA PRO A 212 79.90 -19.88 -18.21
C PRO A 212 81.14 -20.80 -18.28
N SER A 213 82.15 -20.61 -17.42
CA SER A 213 83.38 -21.40 -17.44
C SER A 213 83.20 -22.80 -16.86
N ASN A 214 82.30 -22.95 -15.89
CA ASN A 214 82.09 -24.21 -15.14
C ASN A 214 80.59 -24.61 -15.03
N GLY A 215 79.68 -23.77 -15.52
CA GLY A 215 78.24 -23.99 -15.58
C GLY A 215 77.54 -23.98 -14.22
N THR A 216 78.18 -23.46 -13.18
CA THR A 216 77.60 -23.40 -11.82
C THR A 216 76.57 -22.28 -11.70
N LYS A 217 75.41 -22.62 -11.13
CA LYS A 217 74.36 -21.67 -10.78
C LYS A 217 74.68 -20.97 -9.46
N PRO A 218 74.39 -19.67 -9.29
CA PRO A 218 74.56 -18.98 -8.02
C PRO A 218 73.66 -19.63 -6.96
N SER A 219 74.25 -20.06 -5.85
CA SER A 219 73.54 -20.77 -4.76
C SER A 219 72.74 -22.02 -5.20
N GLY A 220 73.00 -22.56 -6.40
CA GLY A 220 72.24 -23.67 -6.98
C GLY A 220 70.87 -23.31 -7.55
N THR A 221 70.51 -22.03 -7.61
CA THR A 221 69.20 -21.50 -8.00
C THR A 221 69.21 -21.05 -9.47
N ASP A 222 68.12 -21.30 -10.20
CA ASP A 222 67.96 -20.80 -11.58
C ASP A 222 67.77 -19.28 -11.63
N ASP A 223 68.10 -18.66 -12.76
CA ASP A 223 67.76 -17.28 -13.06
C ASP A 223 66.79 -17.19 -14.25
N VAL A 224 65.97 -16.14 -14.29
CA VAL A 224 64.90 -15.98 -15.26
C VAL A 224 65.40 -15.98 -16.71
N PHE A 225 66.60 -15.47 -16.97
CA PHE A 225 67.19 -15.42 -18.30
C PHE A 225 67.64 -16.82 -18.76
N SER A 226 68.42 -17.51 -17.92
CA SER A 226 68.91 -18.86 -18.19
C SER A 226 67.78 -19.87 -18.36
N ASN A 227 66.61 -19.61 -17.77
CA ASN A 227 65.40 -20.43 -17.94
C ASN A 227 64.90 -20.51 -19.39
N LEU A 228 65.28 -19.54 -20.22
CA LEU A 228 64.90 -19.47 -21.63
C LEU A 228 66.04 -19.83 -22.59
N LEU A 229 67.17 -20.30 -22.07
CA LEU A 229 68.23 -20.86 -22.89
C LEU A 229 67.92 -22.31 -23.28
N PHE A 230 68.37 -22.70 -24.46
CA PHE A 230 68.18 -24.04 -25.02
C PHE A 230 69.45 -24.50 -25.73
N ASP A 231 69.93 -25.67 -25.37
CA ASP A 231 71.00 -26.35 -26.10
C ASP A 231 70.40 -27.16 -27.24
N GLU A 232 70.89 -26.96 -28.46
CA GLU A 232 70.39 -27.62 -29.67
C GLU A 232 70.31 -29.14 -29.54
N VAL A 233 71.26 -29.76 -28.82
CA VAL A 233 71.39 -31.23 -28.71
C VAL A 233 70.80 -31.74 -27.40
N LEU A 234 71.03 -31.03 -26.30
CA LEU A 234 70.70 -31.48 -24.94
C LEU A 234 69.34 -30.98 -24.44
N GLY A 235 68.71 -30.04 -25.14
CA GLY A 235 67.39 -29.50 -24.81
C GLY A 235 67.42 -28.33 -23.83
N ALA A 236 66.41 -28.24 -22.97
CA ALA A 236 66.25 -27.11 -22.04
C ALA A 236 67.48 -26.92 -21.13
N TRP A 237 68.12 -25.76 -21.24
CA TRP A 237 69.41 -25.47 -20.62
C TRP A 237 69.42 -25.49 -19.07
N PRO A 238 68.36 -25.08 -18.35
CA PRO A 238 68.29 -25.16 -16.89
C PRO A 238 68.40 -26.58 -16.33
N ALA A 239 67.93 -27.58 -17.10
CA ALA A 239 67.90 -28.98 -16.70
C ALA A 239 69.26 -29.69 -16.85
N LEU A 240 70.24 -29.03 -17.48
CA LEU A 240 71.56 -29.60 -17.72
C LEU A 240 72.39 -29.71 -16.42
N SER A 241 73.41 -30.57 -16.41
CA SER A 241 74.43 -30.55 -15.36
C SER A 241 75.38 -29.35 -15.52
N ASN A 242 76.13 -29.00 -14.46
CA ASN A 242 77.13 -27.91 -14.52
C ASN A 242 78.14 -28.13 -15.68
N GLY A 243 78.66 -29.35 -15.83
CA GLY A 243 79.60 -29.66 -16.91
C GLY A 243 78.98 -29.57 -18.31
N GLN A 244 77.69 -29.89 -18.45
CA GLN A 244 76.98 -29.73 -19.72
C GLN A 244 76.73 -28.26 -20.06
N ARG A 245 76.30 -27.44 -19.09
CA ARG A 245 76.18 -25.98 -19.29
C ARG A 245 77.51 -25.35 -19.69
N ALA A 246 78.61 -25.71 -19.02
CA ALA A 246 79.95 -25.20 -19.34
C ALA A 246 80.41 -25.56 -20.77
N ASN A 247 79.94 -26.68 -21.32
CA ASN A 247 80.22 -27.07 -22.70
C ASN A 247 79.30 -26.35 -23.69
N SER A 248 78.02 -26.21 -23.35
CA SER A 248 77.03 -25.49 -24.14
C SER A 248 77.40 -24.00 -24.29
N ALA A 249 77.89 -23.37 -23.22
CA ALA A 249 78.34 -21.98 -23.16
C ALA A 249 79.56 -21.66 -24.05
N LYS A 250 80.22 -22.68 -24.63
CA LYS A 250 81.34 -22.56 -25.57
C LYS A 250 81.14 -23.38 -26.85
N SER A 251 79.88 -23.62 -27.19
CA SER A 251 79.51 -24.48 -28.33
C SER A 251 79.78 -23.83 -29.69
N GLY A 252 80.00 -22.52 -29.74
CA GLY A 252 80.04 -21.73 -30.98
C GLY A 252 78.63 -21.48 -31.47
N ASN A 253 77.96 -22.51 -32.00
CA ASN A 253 76.67 -22.39 -32.66
C ASN A 253 75.57 -23.36 -32.16
N GLY A 254 75.63 -23.78 -30.89
CA GLY A 254 74.67 -24.73 -30.30
C GLY A 254 73.75 -24.16 -29.22
N LEU A 255 73.93 -22.91 -28.80
CA LEU A 255 73.10 -22.26 -27.78
C LEU A 255 72.06 -21.36 -28.44
N LEU A 256 70.80 -21.51 -28.03
CA LEU A 256 69.63 -20.92 -28.68
C LEU A 256 68.70 -20.26 -27.65
N TRP A 257 67.92 -19.27 -28.10
CA TRP A 257 66.87 -18.63 -27.31
C TRP A 257 65.51 -19.32 -27.48
N ASN A 258 64.85 -19.65 -26.38
CA ASN A 258 63.60 -20.39 -26.35
C ASN A 258 62.39 -19.56 -25.86
N GLY A 259 62.48 -18.24 -25.91
CA GLY A 259 61.34 -17.35 -25.66
C GLY A 259 60.36 -17.30 -26.83
N ALA A 260 59.08 -17.08 -26.53
CA ALA A 260 58.01 -17.07 -27.53
C ALA A 260 57.99 -15.76 -28.33
N TYR A 261 58.21 -14.63 -27.67
CA TYR A 261 58.12 -13.30 -28.28
C TYR A 261 59.29 -13.01 -29.22
N VAL A 262 60.53 -13.31 -28.81
CA VAL A 262 61.70 -13.17 -29.69
C VAL A 262 61.54 -14.02 -30.95
N ASN A 263 61.19 -15.30 -30.80
CA ASN A 263 61.07 -16.20 -31.96
C ASN A 263 59.88 -15.82 -32.86
N ALA A 264 58.77 -15.33 -32.30
CA ALA A 264 57.65 -14.81 -33.10
C ALA A 264 58.04 -13.55 -33.89
N LYS A 265 58.81 -12.64 -33.29
CA LYS A 265 59.24 -11.38 -33.92
C LYS A 265 60.41 -11.54 -34.87
N ALA A 266 61.19 -12.61 -34.73
CA ALA A 266 62.22 -12.98 -35.67
C ALA A 266 61.65 -13.42 -37.04
N VAL A 267 60.42 -13.92 -37.10
CA VAL A 267 59.77 -14.32 -38.36
C VAL A 267 59.68 -13.13 -39.32
N GLY A 268 60.33 -13.25 -40.47
CA GLY A 268 60.38 -12.20 -41.50
C GLY A 268 61.31 -11.03 -41.20
N GLN A 269 61.99 -11.01 -40.05
CA GLN A 269 62.99 -9.99 -39.68
C GLN A 269 64.41 -10.56 -39.69
N VAL A 270 64.61 -11.76 -39.13
CA VAL A 270 65.92 -12.42 -39.03
C VAL A 270 66.21 -13.22 -40.30
N THR A 271 67.42 -13.04 -40.83
CA THR A 271 67.90 -13.64 -42.08
C THR A 271 69.14 -14.52 -41.91
N ALA A 272 69.84 -14.43 -40.77
CA ALA A 272 70.96 -15.29 -40.39
C ALA A 272 71.07 -15.41 -38.87
N GLY A 273 71.92 -16.31 -38.36
CA GLY A 273 72.16 -16.51 -36.92
C GLY A 273 71.00 -17.16 -36.17
N PHE A 274 70.40 -18.19 -36.76
CA PHE A 274 69.35 -18.96 -36.12
C PHE A 274 69.45 -20.44 -36.48
N LYS A 275 68.82 -21.28 -35.65
CA LYS A 275 68.63 -22.69 -35.95
C LYS A 275 67.42 -22.87 -36.85
N ASP A 276 67.69 -23.12 -38.13
CA ASP A 276 66.70 -23.49 -39.13
C ASP A 276 66.33 -24.98 -38.98
N ASN A 277 65.12 -25.24 -38.49
CA ASN A 277 64.62 -26.60 -38.23
C ASN A 277 63.94 -27.21 -39.44
N ASP A 278 63.45 -26.42 -40.38
CA ASP A 278 62.73 -26.88 -41.58
C ASP A 278 63.57 -26.80 -42.86
N SER A 279 64.78 -26.26 -42.78
CA SER A 279 65.73 -26.05 -43.88
C SER A 279 65.20 -25.12 -44.97
N SER A 280 64.28 -24.21 -44.64
CA SER A 280 63.68 -23.25 -45.57
C SER A 280 64.62 -22.09 -45.94
N GLY A 281 65.69 -21.87 -45.16
CA GLY A 281 66.61 -20.74 -45.32
C GLY A 281 66.03 -19.39 -44.88
N ASN A 282 64.85 -19.37 -44.25
CA ASN A 282 64.24 -18.18 -43.66
C ASN A 282 63.82 -18.49 -42.22
N PHE A 283 63.77 -17.48 -41.34
CA PHE A 283 63.28 -17.69 -39.98
C PHE A 283 61.77 -17.98 -40.00
N SER A 284 61.40 -19.19 -39.59
CA SER A 284 60.04 -19.73 -39.63
C SER A 284 59.55 -20.19 -38.25
N SER A 285 58.28 -20.58 -38.16
CA SER A 285 57.70 -21.02 -36.89
C SER A 285 58.36 -22.31 -36.40
N GLY A 286 58.96 -22.25 -35.21
CA GLY A 286 59.70 -23.37 -34.60
C GLY A 286 61.22 -23.18 -34.63
N ASP A 287 61.73 -22.22 -35.40
CA ASP A 287 63.14 -21.84 -35.40
C ASP A 287 63.50 -21.05 -34.13
N LYS A 288 64.80 -20.96 -33.84
CA LYS A 288 65.31 -20.29 -32.63
C LYS A 288 66.53 -19.43 -32.93
N VAL A 289 66.52 -18.21 -32.41
CA VAL A 289 67.64 -17.27 -32.53
C VAL A 289 68.87 -17.79 -31.76
N GLN A 290 70.06 -17.61 -32.34
CA GLN A 290 71.34 -18.02 -31.75
C GLN A 290 71.77 -17.07 -30.62
N ILE A 291 72.27 -17.65 -29.52
CA ILE A 291 72.86 -16.93 -28.38
C ILE A 291 74.38 -17.11 -28.42
N TYR A 292 75.11 -16.04 -28.14
CA TYR A 292 76.56 -16.00 -28.23
C TYR A 292 77.22 -16.96 -27.23
N ALA A 293 77.92 -17.97 -27.74
CA ALA A 293 78.58 -19.01 -26.94
C ALA A 293 80.01 -19.28 -27.44
N PRO A 294 80.93 -18.30 -27.33
CA PRO A 294 82.26 -18.36 -27.93
C PRO A 294 83.17 -19.42 -27.30
N ASN A 295 84.18 -19.86 -28.05
CA ASN A 295 85.21 -20.78 -27.55
C ASN A 295 86.61 -20.19 -27.76
N PRO A 296 87.34 -19.82 -26.70
CA PRO A 296 87.01 -20.00 -25.29
C PRO A 296 85.92 -19.05 -24.78
N VAL A 297 85.43 -19.29 -23.56
CA VAL A 297 84.50 -18.40 -22.84
C VAL A 297 85.09 -17.00 -22.70
N GLU A 298 84.31 -16.01 -23.10
CA GLU A 298 84.56 -14.59 -22.93
C GLU A 298 83.74 -14.08 -21.74
N GLY A 299 84.43 -13.66 -20.67
CA GLY A 299 83.78 -13.20 -19.45
C GLY A 299 83.01 -11.90 -19.66
N GLY A 300 81.76 -11.85 -19.20
CA GLY A 300 80.85 -10.72 -19.41
C GLY A 300 80.01 -10.82 -20.68
N SER A 301 80.47 -11.57 -21.69
CA SER A 301 79.77 -11.66 -22.99
C SER A 301 79.11 -13.01 -23.24
N SER A 302 79.78 -14.11 -22.88
CA SER A 302 79.28 -15.46 -23.13
C SER A 302 77.89 -15.64 -22.52
N ILE A 303 77.00 -16.29 -23.27
CA ILE A 303 75.63 -16.68 -22.93
C ILE A 303 74.65 -15.55 -22.60
N SER A 304 75.08 -14.28 -22.65
CA SER A 304 74.25 -13.11 -22.33
C SER A 304 74.12 -12.14 -23.51
N HIS A 305 74.29 -12.61 -24.74
CA HIS A 305 74.19 -11.81 -25.97
C HIS A 305 73.55 -12.62 -27.10
N PHE A 306 72.95 -11.93 -28.06
CA PHE A 306 72.72 -12.52 -29.38
C PHE A 306 74.05 -12.82 -30.06
N ASP A 307 74.08 -13.88 -30.84
CA ASP A 307 75.29 -14.25 -31.58
C ASP A 307 75.61 -13.24 -32.68
N THR A 308 76.90 -13.02 -32.96
CA THR A 308 77.34 -12.05 -33.99
C THR A 308 76.98 -12.46 -35.42
N SER A 309 76.47 -13.68 -35.63
CA SER A 309 75.91 -14.11 -36.91
C SER A 309 74.45 -13.73 -37.12
N VAL A 310 73.75 -13.20 -36.11
CA VAL A 310 72.36 -12.74 -36.23
C VAL A 310 72.30 -11.55 -37.19
N ALA A 311 71.41 -11.61 -38.19
CA ALA A 311 71.24 -10.56 -39.18
C ALA A 311 69.76 -10.18 -39.36
N PRO A 312 69.37 -8.90 -39.35
CA PRO A 312 70.22 -7.71 -39.16
C PRO A 312 70.88 -7.66 -37.77
N ASN A 313 71.93 -6.85 -37.63
CA ASN A 313 72.65 -6.76 -36.37
C ASN A 313 71.74 -6.29 -35.23
N GLU A 314 71.89 -6.90 -34.06
CA GLU A 314 71.07 -6.63 -32.89
C GLU A 314 71.82 -5.77 -31.86
N LEU A 315 71.09 -4.95 -31.10
CA LEU A 315 71.68 -4.09 -30.07
C LEU A 315 72.49 -4.90 -29.04
N MET A 316 72.02 -6.10 -28.72
CA MET A 316 72.59 -6.98 -27.68
C MET A 316 73.55 -8.03 -28.26
N GLU A 317 74.38 -7.65 -29.24
CA GLU A 317 75.56 -8.41 -29.66
C GLU A 317 76.76 -8.12 -28.74
N PRO A 318 77.71 -9.06 -28.60
CA PRO A 318 78.86 -8.91 -27.70
C PRO A 318 79.87 -7.82 -28.13
N GLU A 319 79.74 -7.33 -29.37
CA GLU A 319 80.57 -6.27 -29.94
C GLU A 319 79.72 -5.04 -30.25
N TYR A 320 80.36 -3.87 -30.29
CA TYR A 320 79.69 -2.59 -30.55
C TYR A 320 79.02 -2.58 -31.94
N THR A 321 77.69 -2.54 -31.97
CA THR A 321 76.89 -2.33 -33.19
C THR A 321 76.63 -0.83 -33.41
N GLU A 322 77.08 -0.30 -34.55
CA GLU A 322 77.10 1.14 -34.82
C GLU A 322 75.69 1.79 -34.90
N GLY A 323 75.49 2.91 -34.20
CA GLY A 323 74.35 3.83 -34.41
C GLY A 323 72.93 3.29 -34.15
N GLN A 324 72.77 2.11 -33.55
CA GLN A 324 71.46 1.51 -33.26
C GLN A 324 70.84 2.12 -32.00
N TYR A 325 69.65 2.72 -32.14
CA TYR A 325 68.84 3.24 -31.02
C TYR A 325 67.52 2.49 -30.83
N VAL A 326 67.29 1.46 -31.64
CA VAL A 326 66.15 0.56 -31.53
C VAL A 326 66.62 -0.69 -30.79
N LEU A 327 65.86 -1.13 -29.78
CA LEU A 327 66.17 -2.33 -29.00
C LEU A 327 66.11 -3.62 -29.84
N GLY A 328 65.45 -3.61 -30.99
CA GLY A 328 65.36 -4.77 -31.88
C GLY A 328 64.70 -5.97 -31.19
N LEU A 329 65.30 -7.14 -31.36
CA LEU A 329 64.87 -8.36 -30.67
C LEU A 329 65.05 -8.28 -29.15
N ALA A 330 65.93 -7.42 -28.64
CA ALA A 330 66.15 -7.29 -27.20
C ALA A 330 64.90 -6.82 -26.44
N LEU A 331 64.04 -5.98 -27.06
CA LEU A 331 62.78 -5.56 -26.44
C LEU A 331 61.84 -6.76 -26.22
N TYR A 332 61.75 -7.65 -27.20
CA TYR A 332 60.93 -8.86 -27.11
C TYR A 332 61.57 -9.92 -26.21
N LEU A 333 62.89 -9.89 -26.06
CA LEU A 333 63.57 -10.72 -25.07
C LEU A 333 63.19 -10.26 -23.66
N LEU A 334 63.20 -8.96 -23.38
CA LEU A 334 62.70 -8.42 -22.11
C LEU A 334 61.23 -8.83 -21.88
N GLN A 335 60.41 -8.86 -22.93
CA GLN A 335 59.03 -9.35 -22.84
C GLN A 335 58.96 -10.85 -22.48
N ASP A 336 59.83 -11.67 -23.07
CA ASP A 336 59.96 -13.09 -22.72
C ASP A 336 60.35 -13.29 -21.24
N LEU A 337 61.17 -12.39 -20.67
CA LEU A 337 61.51 -12.41 -19.23
C LEU A 337 60.32 -12.04 -18.33
N GLY A 338 59.33 -11.31 -18.86
CA GLY A 338 58.14 -10.88 -18.14
C GLY A 338 57.88 -9.37 -18.12
N TRP A 339 58.70 -8.55 -18.79
CA TRP A 339 58.41 -7.12 -18.92
C TRP A 339 57.17 -6.89 -19.78
N GLY A 340 56.28 -5.99 -19.37
CA GLY A 340 55.30 -5.42 -20.29
C GLY A 340 56.00 -4.48 -21.28
N ILE A 341 55.59 -4.47 -22.55
CA ILE A 341 56.15 -3.56 -23.56
C ILE A 341 55.06 -2.75 -24.27
N ALA A 342 55.40 -1.56 -24.80
CA ALA A 342 54.55 -0.84 -25.73
C ALA A 342 54.55 -1.55 -27.09
N ASN A 343 53.38 -1.97 -27.57
CA ASN A 343 53.23 -2.50 -28.92
C ASN A 343 53.50 -1.39 -29.96
N ALA A 344 54.50 -1.59 -30.82
CA ALA A 344 54.76 -0.69 -31.95
C ALA A 344 53.96 -1.14 -33.19
N SER A 345 53.07 -0.26 -33.66
CA SER A 345 52.24 -0.33 -34.89
C SER A 345 51.01 -1.26 -34.87
N ASN A 346 50.03 -0.95 -34.01
CA ASN A 346 48.64 -1.35 -34.25
C ASN A 346 47.84 -0.09 -34.59
N SER A 347 47.33 0.01 -35.81
CA SER A 347 46.39 1.05 -36.19
C SER A 347 45.04 0.69 -35.59
N ALA A 348 44.40 1.59 -34.85
CA ALA A 348 43.08 1.31 -34.35
C ALA A 348 42.11 1.03 -35.52
N PRO A 349 41.14 0.12 -35.35
CA PRO A 349 40.14 -0.13 -36.37
C PRO A 349 39.33 1.14 -36.62
N THR A 350 38.73 1.25 -37.79
CA THR A 350 37.75 2.28 -38.12
C THR A 350 36.37 1.67 -38.18
N ILE A 351 35.35 2.44 -37.80
CA ILE A 351 33.96 2.02 -37.92
C ILE A 351 33.11 3.13 -38.52
N THR A 352 32.24 2.77 -39.47
CA THR A 352 31.21 3.63 -40.07
C THR A 352 29.87 2.94 -39.88
N ALA A 353 29.16 3.29 -38.81
CA ALA A 353 27.84 2.75 -38.55
C ALA A 353 26.81 3.37 -39.53
N VAL A 354 25.76 2.61 -39.86
CA VAL A 354 24.77 3.01 -40.87
C VAL A 354 23.39 3.02 -40.25
N ASP A 355 22.66 4.12 -40.41
CA ASP A 355 21.28 4.25 -39.95
C ASP A 355 20.39 3.12 -40.48
N GLN A 356 19.49 2.63 -39.63
CA GLN A 356 18.60 1.50 -39.92
C GLN A 356 17.13 1.92 -39.83
N THR A 357 16.26 1.16 -40.49
CA THR A 357 14.81 1.32 -40.39
C THR A 357 14.14 -0.04 -40.29
N MET A 358 13.14 -0.14 -39.42
CA MET A 358 12.31 -1.33 -39.27
C MET A 358 10.89 -0.93 -38.85
N ASP A 359 9.94 -1.81 -39.07
CA ASP A 359 8.61 -1.72 -38.46
C ASP A 359 8.69 -2.12 -36.98
N GLU A 360 7.82 -1.56 -36.14
CA GLU A 360 7.65 -2.04 -34.76
C GLU A 360 7.13 -3.49 -34.71
N ASP A 361 7.19 -4.11 -33.53
CA ASP A 361 6.80 -5.51 -33.26
C ASP A 361 7.54 -6.62 -34.03
N ASP A 362 8.53 -6.29 -34.84
CA ASP A 362 9.44 -7.25 -35.46
C ASP A 362 10.85 -7.19 -34.82
N THR A 363 11.75 -8.04 -35.31
CA THR A 363 13.16 -8.04 -34.94
C THR A 363 14.01 -7.85 -36.19
N LEU A 364 14.86 -6.82 -36.17
CA LEU A 364 15.81 -6.55 -37.24
C LEU A 364 17.18 -7.16 -36.90
N VAL A 365 17.75 -7.96 -37.82
CA VAL A 365 19.13 -8.45 -37.72
C VAL A 365 20.00 -7.74 -38.74
N VAL A 366 20.95 -6.95 -38.24
CA VAL A 366 21.90 -6.15 -39.02
C VAL A 366 23.25 -6.85 -39.10
N ASN A 367 23.78 -7.00 -40.31
CA ASN A 367 25.12 -7.53 -40.52
C ASN A 367 26.15 -6.38 -40.56
N MET A 368 27.02 -6.33 -39.56
CA MET A 368 28.01 -5.26 -39.39
C MET A 368 29.37 -5.53 -40.04
N ASN A 369 29.53 -6.64 -40.79
CA ASN A 369 30.81 -7.02 -41.41
C ASN A 369 31.43 -5.92 -42.29
N THR A 370 30.61 -5.04 -42.87
CA THR A 370 31.07 -3.95 -43.74
C THR A 370 31.22 -2.62 -43.01
N TRP A 371 30.88 -2.56 -41.71
CA TRP A 371 30.94 -1.33 -40.92
C TRP A 371 32.33 -1.10 -40.34
N GLY A 372 33.09 -2.16 -40.05
CA GLY A 372 34.44 -2.08 -39.52
C GLY A 372 35.51 -2.32 -40.57
N ASN A 373 36.62 -1.59 -40.50
CA ASN A 373 37.81 -1.85 -41.30
C ASN A 373 39.08 -1.57 -40.50
N ASP A 374 40.04 -2.49 -40.56
CA ASP A 374 41.37 -2.34 -40.01
C ASP A 374 42.42 -2.23 -41.11
N SER A 375 43.38 -1.30 -40.99
CA SER A 375 44.41 -1.10 -42.02
C SER A 375 45.55 -2.11 -41.95
N ASP A 376 45.74 -2.75 -40.81
CA ASP A 376 46.75 -3.80 -40.58
C ASP A 376 46.17 -5.20 -40.89
N GLY A 377 44.86 -5.30 -41.10
CA GLY A 377 44.16 -6.53 -41.49
C GLY A 377 43.80 -7.42 -40.31
N ASP A 378 43.80 -6.86 -39.10
CA ASP A 378 43.46 -7.56 -37.88
C ASP A 378 42.00 -8.00 -37.84
N SER A 379 41.74 -9.08 -37.10
CA SER A 379 40.36 -9.57 -36.91
C SER A 379 39.60 -8.64 -35.98
N LEU A 380 38.36 -8.31 -36.38
CA LEU A 380 37.52 -7.38 -35.65
C LEU A 380 36.49 -8.09 -34.78
N SER A 381 36.34 -7.62 -33.55
CA SER A 381 35.28 -8.02 -32.61
C SER A 381 34.38 -6.83 -32.33
N TYR A 382 33.07 -7.05 -32.35
CA TYR A 382 32.08 -6.00 -32.10
C TYR A 382 31.50 -6.15 -30.70
N SER A 383 31.34 -5.02 -30.00
CA SER A 383 30.69 -4.96 -28.70
C SER A 383 29.67 -3.82 -28.65
N LEU A 384 28.70 -3.95 -27.76
CA LEU A 384 27.64 -2.96 -27.58
C LEU A 384 28.06 -2.01 -26.45
N ILE A 385 28.12 -0.71 -26.75
CA ILE A 385 28.41 0.33 -25.74
C ILE A 385 27.13 0.87 -25.15
N SER A 386 26.18 1.24 -26.01
CA SER A 386 24.88 1.72 -25.58
C SER A 386 23.77 1.32 -26.55
N CYS A 387 22.60 1.04 -26.00
CA CYS A 387 21.37 0.80 -26.74
C CYS A 387 20.35 1.87 -26.37
N ALA A 388 19.51 2.26 -27.31
CA ALA A 388 18.44 3.20 -27.04
C ALA A 388 17.41 2.60 -26.06
N ASN A 389 16.77 3.44 -25.25
CA ASN A 389 15.65 3.02 -24.42
C ASN A 389 14.54 2.41 -25.30
N ASN A 390 13.84 1.41 -24.76
CA ASN A 390 12.80 0.64 -25.45
C ASN A 390 13.29 -0.12 -26.69
N ILE A 391 14.60 -0.25 -26.91
CA ILE A 391 15.18 -1.18 -27.87
C ILE A 391 16.02 -2.19 -27.09
N SER A 392 15.87 -3.48 -27.40
CA SER A 392 16.76 -4.54 -26.94
C SER A 392 17.82 -4.77 -28.01
N CYS A 393 19.09 -4.60 -27.65
CA CYS A 393 20.23 -4.81 -28.54
C CYS A 393 21.05 -6.02 -28.08
N SER A 394 21.40 -6.90 -29.00
CA SER A 394 22.37 -7.98 -28.73
C SER A 394 23.30 -8.21 -29.90
N ILE A 395 24.57 -8.52 -29.61
CA ILE A 395 25.58 -8.80 -30.63
C ILE A 395 26.04 -10.25 -30.49
N ASN A 396 26.00 -10.99 -31.60
CA ASN A 396 26.60 -12.32 -31.72
C ASN A 396 27.55 -12.32 -32.94
N GLY A 397 28.85 -12.34 -32.69
CA GLY A 397 29.86 -12.11 -33.73
C GLY A 397 29.70 -10.72 -34.33
N SER A 398 29.37 -10.65 -35.63
CA SER A 398 29.10 -9.41 -36.36
C SER A 398 27.62 -9.16 -36.65
N SER A 399 26.72 -9.98 -36.09
CA SER A 399 25.27 -9.80 -36.23
C SER A 399 24.74 -9.02 -35.03
N LEU A 400 24.20 -7.83 -35.28
CA LEU A 400 23.48 -7.02 -34.30
C LEU A 400 21.99 -7.28 -34.45
N THR A 401 21.36 -7.79 -33.39
CA THR A 401 19.91 -7.99 -33.31
C THR A 401 19.29 -6.83 -32.54
N LEU A 402 18.30 -6.19 -33.16
CA LEU A 402 17.54 -5.05 -32.63
C LEU A 402 16.07 -5.47 -32.53
N THR A 403 15.53 -5.41 -31.32
CA THR A 403 14.13 -5.73 -31.05
C THR A 403 13.53 -4.56 -30.26
N PRO A 404 12.72 -3.68 -30.88
CA PRO A 404 11.92 -2.72 -30.15
C PRO A 404 11.07 -3.41 -29.08
N ALA A 405 10.76 -2.70 -28.01
CA ALA A 405 9.67 -3.09 -27.13
C ALA A 405 8.38 -3.17 -27.95
N ALA A 406 7.43 -3.99 -27.51
CA ALA A 406 6.11 -4.03 -28.14
C ALA A 406 5.52 -2.62 -28.20
N ASP A 407 4.89 -2.31 -29.33
CA ASP A 407 4.16 -1.06 -29.60
C ASP A 407 5.04 0.21 -29.49
N HIS A 408 6.37 0.07 -29.61
CA HIS A 408 7.32 1.19 -29.51
C HIS A 408 7.83 1.63 -30.89
N ASN A 409 7.39 2.81 -31.31
CA ASN A 409 7.84 3.48 -32.53
C ASN A 409 8.57 4.81 -32.25
N GLY A 410 9.22 5.34 -33.29
CA GLY A 410 9.84 6.67 -33.21
C GLY A 410 10.90 6.91 -34.28
N ALA A 411 11.07 8.19 -34.63
CA ALA A 411 12.01 8.60 -35.66
C ALA A 411 13.48 8.44 -35.24
N THR A 412 13.78 8.45 -33.92
CA THR A 412 15.16 8.52 -33.42
C THR A 412 15.47 7.59 -32.25
N HIS A 413 16.40 6.65 -32.46
CA HIS A 413 16.93 5.73 -31.45
C HIS A 413 18.44 5.59 -31.66
N ASN A 414 19.24 6.24 -30.82
CA ASN A 414 20.69 6.23 -30.97
C ASN A 414 21.30 4.97 -30.34
N ILE A 415 22.06 4.22 -31.14
CA ILE A 415 22.77 3.00 -30.70
C ILE A 415 24.26 3.21 -30.95
N THR A 416 25.08 2.90 -29.95
CA THR A 416 26.55 3.04 -30.03
C THR A 416 27.19 1.67 -29.96
N ILE A 417 28.04 1.39 -30.94
CA ILE A 417 28.80 0.14 -31.04
C ILE A 417 30.29 0.44 -30.99
N GLU A 418 31.05 -0.50 -30.46
CA GLU A 418 32.50 -0.49 -30.47
C GLU A 418 33.01 -1.65 -31.32
N VAL A 419 34.07 -1.39 -32.08
CA VAL A 419 34.86 -2.41 -32.74
C VAL A 419 36.26 -2.43 -32.15
N THR A 420 36.76 -3.61 -31.83
CA THR A 420 38.08 -3.83 -31.21
C THR A 420 38.86 -4.85 -32.02
N ASP A 421 40.11 -4.54 -32.33
CA ASP A 421 41.03 -5.45 -33.01
C ASP A 421 41.64 -6.48 -32.05
N THR A 422 42.37 -7.45 -32.60
CA THR A 422 43.05 -8.50 -31.82
C THR A 422 44.23 -8.01 -30.95
N ASN A 423 44.68 -6.78 -31.17
CA ASN A 423 45.79 -6.15 -30.46
C ASN A 423 45.32 -5.19 -29.34
N GLY A 424 44.01 -5.01 -29.19
CA GLY A 424 43.35 -4.30 -28.11
C GLY A 424 43.05 -2.81 -28.37
N SER A 425 43.25 -2.29 -29.59
CA SER A 425 42.77 -0.94 -29.94
C SER A 425 41.30 -1.00 -30.35
N SER A 426 40.54 0.06 -30.07
CA SER A 426 39.11 0.13 -30.39
C SER A 426 38.70 1.46 -31.02
N ALA A 427 37.58 1.44 -31.74
CA ALA A 427 36.88 2.62 -32.23
C ALA A 427 35.37 2.46 -32.06
N GLN A 428 34.68 3.59 -31.93
CA GLN A 428 33.24 3.64 -31.69
C GLN A 428 32.57 4.53 -32.74
N ASP A 429 31.36 4.14 -33.13
CA ASP A 429 30.47 4.99 -33.91
C ASP A 429 29.02 4.77 -33.46
N SER A 430 28.15 5.74 -33.74
CA SER A 430 26.73 5.65 -33.43
C SER A 430 25.89 5.80 -34.68
N PHE A 431 24.77 5.09 -34.72
CA PHE A 431 23.77 5.22 -35.78
C PHE A 431 22.38 5.37 -35.18
N ASN A 432 21.47 5.90 -35.99
CA ASN A 432 20.07 6.01 -35.66
C ASN A 432 19.27 4.81 -36.17
N LEU A 433 18.41 4.24 -35.33
CA LEU A 433 17.33 3.34 -35.74
C LEU A 433 16.01 4.12 -35.81
N THR A 434 15.39 4.14 -36.98
CA THR A 434 14.00 4.59 -37.13
C THR A 434 13.07 3.39 -37.01
N VAL A 435 12.11 3.45 -36.10
CA VAL A 435 11.08 2.41 -35.94
C VAL A 435 9.76 2.98 -36.45
N THR A 436 9.21 2.40 -37.51
CA THR A 436 7.96 2.82 -38.14
C THR A 436 6.76 2.19 -37.43
N PRO A 437 5.73 2.98 -37.11
CA PRO A 437 4.55 2.45 -36.44
C PRO A 437 3.77 1.48 -37.34
N VAL A 438 3.20 0.45 -36.73
CA VAL A 438 2.30 -0.54 -37.30
C VAL A 438 0.98 -0.43 -36.55
N ASN A 439 -0.11 -0.13 -37.25
CA ASN A 439 -1.37 0.18 -36.60
C ASN A 439 -1.85 -0.89 -35.61
N ASP A 440 -1.96 -0.49 -34.35
CA ASP A 440 -2.51 -1.29 -33.26
C ASP A 440 -4.02 -1.09 -33.12
N ALA A 441 -4.73 -2.12 -32.63
CA ALA A 441 -6.13 -1.95 -32.28
C ALA A 441 -6.26 -1.16 -30.96
N PRO A 442 -7.34 -0.38 -30.78
CA PRO A 442 -7.56 0.34 -29.53
C PRO A 442 -7.56 -0.63 -28.33
N SER A 443 -7.09 -0.19 -27.18
CA SER A 443 -7.11 -0.97 -25.95
C SER A 443 -8.13 -0.41 -24.95
N TRP A 444 -8.62 -1.26 -24.05
CA TRP A 444 -9.58 -0.88 -23.01
C TRP A 444 -9.06 -1.19 -21.62
N SER A 445 -9.28 -0.27 -20.70
CA SER A 445 -9.33 -0.52 -19.27
C SER A 445 -10.74 -0.96 -18.84
N ALA A 446 -10.84 -1.61 -17.69
CA ALA A 446 -12.12 -2.14 -17.21
C ALA A 446 -13.11 -1.00 -16.90
N ILE A 447 -14.26 -1.02 -17.56
CA ILE A 447 -15.40 -0.17 -17.21
C ILE A 447 -16.09 -0.76 -15.96
N PRO A 448 -16.22 -0.01 -14.86
CA PRO A 448 -16.94 -0.48 -13.68
C PRO A 448 -18.41 -0.77 -13.99
N ASN A 449 -18.95 -1.81 -13.35
CA ASN A 449 -20.38 -2.07 -13.41
C ASN A 449 -21.17 -0.87 -12.89
N GLN A 450 -22.31 -0.60 -13.52
CA GLN A 450 -23.18 0.53 -13.18
C GLN A 450 -24.46 0.03 -12.53
N THR A 451 -25.04 0.88 -11.69
CA THR A 451 -26.40 0.67 -11.15
C THR A 451 -27.25 1.85 -11.58
N ILE A 452 -28.47 1.57 -12.02
CA ILE A 452 -29.42 2.58 -12.49
C ILE A 452 -30.83 2.20 -12.04
N GLU A 453 -31.66 3.17 -11.68
CA GLU A 453 -33.07 2.93 -11.42
C GLU A 453 -33.87 2.85 -12.73
N GLN A 454 -34.92 2.02 -12.73
CA GLN A 454 -35.85 1.97 -13.84
C GLN A 454 -36.50 3.34 -14.09
N GLY A 455 -36.45 3.81 -15.33
CA GLY A 455 -36.95 5.11 -15.77
C GLY A 455 -35.84 6.16 -15.93
N ASP A 456 -34.67 5.95 -15.33
CA ASP A 456 -33.58 6.91 -15.31
C ASP A 456 -32.52 6.63 -16.40
N SER A 457 -31.56 7.55 -16.54
CA SER A 457 -30.43 7.45 -17.48
C SER A 457 -29.10 7.85 -16.83
N PHE A 458 -28.00 7.19 -17.20
CA PHE A 458 -26.64 7.66 -16.88
C PHE A 458 -25.83 7.90 -18.16
N THR A 459 -24.71 8.61 -18.01
CA THR A 459 -23.74 8.85 -19.09
C THR A 459 -22.34 8.41 -18.70
N LEU A 460 -21.59 7.82 -19.62
CA LEU A 460 -20.19 7.41 -19.46
C LEU A 460 -19.33 8.00 -20.58
N ASP A 461 -18.22 8.64 -20.23
CA ASP A 461 -17.21 9.08 -21.20
C ASP A 461 -16.27 7.91 -21.51
N LEU A 462 -16.40 7.32 -22.69
CA LEU A 462 -15.66 6.12 -23.09
C LEU A 462 -14.16 6.41 -23.27
N SER A 463 -13.78 7.65 -23.56
CA SER A 463 -12.37 8.04 -23.70
C SER A 463 -11.57 7.94 -22.40
N GLN A 464 -12.25 7.84 -21.25
CA GLN A 464 -11.59 7.57 -19.97
C GLN A 464 -11.16 6.11 -19.80
N PHE A 465 -11.71 5.22 -20.64
CA PHE A 465 -11.52 3.78 -20.52
C PHE A 465 -10.82 3.17 -21.71
N SER A 466 -10.57 3.91 -22.78
CA SER A 466 -9.90 3.41 -23.96
C SER A 466 -8.79 4.33 -24.41
N GLU A 467 -7.71 3.72 -24.87
CA GLU A 467 -6.55 4.41 -25.43
C GLU A 467 -6.07 3.67 -26.67
N ASP A 468 -5.34 4.38 -27.50
CA ASP A 468 -4.75 3.88 -28.72
C ASP A 468 -3.26 4.16 -28.66
N VAL A 469 -2.43 3.13 -28.87
CA VAL A 469 -0.99 3.24 -28.66
C VAL A 469 -0.35 4.15 -29.72
N ASP A 470 -0.90 4.16 -30.93
CA ASP A 470 -0.49 5.05 -32.03
C ASP A 470 -0.97 6.50 -31.85
N GLY A 471 -1.87 6.74 -30.89
CA GLY A 471 -2.48 8.04 -30.65
C GLY A 471 -3.56 8.39 -31.68
N ASP A 472 -4.12 7.39 -32.37
CA ASP A 472 -5.19 7.60 -33.34
C ASP A 472 -6.48 8.08 -32.67
N THR A 473 -7.30 8.80 -33.44
CA THR A 473 -8.60 9.26 -32.96
C THR A 473 -9.61 8.12 -32.95
N LEU A 474 -10.16 7.83 -31.77
CA LEU A 474 -11.12 6.75 -31.59
C LEU A 474 -12.57 7.17 -31.87
N THR A 475 -13.30 6.26 -32.52
CA THR A 475 -14.75 6.33 -32.72
C THR A 475 -15.45 5.18 -32.01
N TYR A 476 -16.62 5.44 -31.41
CA TYR A 476 -17.31 4.45 -30.57
C TYR A 476 -18.66 4.03 -31.14
N SER A 477 -19.02 2.78 -30.92
CA SER A 477 -20.34 2.24 -31.26
C SER A 477 -20.85 1.26 -30.19
N VAL A 478 -22.17 1.10 -30.11
CA VAL A 478 -22.79 0.11 -29.22
C VAL A 478 -22.99 -1.18 -30.01
N LEU A 479 -22.35 -2.25 -29.57
CA LEU A 479 -22.50 -3.58 -30.17
C LEU A 479 -23.67 -4.33 -29.53
N THR A 480 -23.73 -4.32 -28.20
CA THR A 480 -24.83 -4.91 -27.43
C THR A 480 -25.40 -3.90 -26.45
N CYS A 481 -26.69 -3.61 -26.59
CA CYS A 481 -27.47 -2.85 -25.61
C CYS A 481 -28.37 -3.83 -24.86
N GLY A 482 -28.19 -3.95 -23.54
CA GLY A 482 -28.90 -4.90 -22.70
C GLY A 482 -30.43 -4.80 -22.82
N ALA A 483 -31.13 -5.92 -22.69
CA ALA A 483 -32.59 -5.94 -22.73
C ALA A 483 -33.18 -4.95 -21.70
N ASN A 484 -34.33 -4.34 -22.01
CA ASN A 484 -34.97 -3.30 -21.20
C ASN A 484 -34.17 -2.00 -21.04
N THR A 485 -33.09 -1.80 -21.82
CA THR A 485 -32.36 -0.52 -21.89
C THR A 485 -32.43 0.08 -23.29
N SER A 486 -32.15 1.39 -23.40
CA SER A 486 -31.85 2.05 -24.67
C SER A 486 -30.51 2.76 -24.57
N CYS A 487 -29.69 2.58 -25.59
CA CYS A 487 -28.32 3.08 -25.62
C CYS A 487 -28.13 3.99 -26.82
N SER A 488 -27.41 5.09 -26.62
CA SER A 488 -26.95 5.95 -27.70
C SER A 488 -25.54 6.44 -27.40
N ILE A 489 -24.72 6.59 -28.44
CA ILE A 489 -23.41 7.22 -28.32
C ILE A 489 -23.44 8.55 -29.09
N SER A 490 -22.95 9.60 -28.46
CA SER A 490 -22.72 10.91 -29.07
C SER A 490 -21.26 11.30 -28.85
N ASN A 491 -20.46 11.21 -29.91
CA ASN A 491 -19.00 11.39 -29.86
C ASN A 491 -18.35 10.39 -28.87
N LEU A 492 -17.88 10.86 -27.72
CA LEU A 492 -17.20 10.04 -26.69
C LEU A 492 -18.18 9.51 -25.62
N THR A 493 -19.39 10.06 -25.55
CA THR A 493 -20.32 9.81 -24.44
C THR A 493 -21.34 8.74 -24.79
N LEU A 494 -21.35 7.64 -24.03
CA LEU A 494 -22.42 6.66 -23.99
C LEU A 494 -23.51 7.13 -23.04
N THR A 495 -24.76 7.17 -23.51
CA THR A 495 -25.94 7.35 -22.67
C THR A 495 -26.71 6.04 -22.62
N VAL A 496 -27.04 5.57 -21.41
CA VAL A 496 -27.87 4.37 -21.19
C VAL A 496 -29.08 4.77 -20.36
N THR A 497 -30.27 4.42 -20.84
CA THR A 497 -31.55 4.61 -20.14
C THR A 497 -32.17 3.26 -19.82
N ALA A 498 -32.63 3.06 -18.59
CA ALA A 498 -33.36 1.86 -18.19
C ALA A 498 -34.86 2.04 -18.44
N ASN A 499 -35.39 1.37 -19.46
CA ASN A 499 -36.80 1.46 -19.84
C ASN A 499 -37.70 0.45 -19.09
N GLY A 500 -37.12 -0.51 -18.38
CA GLY A 500 -37.84 -1.56 -17.65
C GLY A 500 -36.90 -2.54 -16.97
N GLY A 501 -37.44 -3.66 -16.46
CA GLY A 501 -36.62 -4.78 -15.99
C GLY A 501 -35.99 -4.58 -14.60
N ALA A 502 -36.67 -3.89 -13.69
CA ALA A 502 -36.23 -3.79 -12.30
C ALA A 502 -35.89 -5.16 -11.69
N GLY A 503 -34.77 -5.21 -10.95
CA GLY A 503 -34.20 -6.42 -10.37
C GLY A 503 -33.34 -7.26 -11.32
N THR A 504 -33.11 -6.83 -12.56
CA THR A 504 -32.28 -7.55 -13.53
C THR A 504 -30.91 -6.92 -13.71
N VAL A 505 -29.92 -7.74 -14.07
CA VAL A 505 -28.58 -7.32 -14.48
C VAL A 505 -28.45 -7.60 -15.96
N VAL A 506 -28.05 -6.58 -16.74
CA VAL A 506 -27.91 -6.66 -18.19
C VAL A 506 -26.48 -6.34 -18.61
N ALA A 507 -25.98 -7.09 -19.59
CA ALA A 507 -24.64 -6.88 -20.13
C ALA A 507 -24.68 -5.83 -21.25
N MET A 508 -23.67 -4.97 -21.26
CA MET A 508 -23.42 -3.96 -22.27
C MET A 508 -22.15 -4.30 -23.01
N GLU A 509 -22.10 -4.00 -24.30
CA GLU A 509 -20.89 -4.14 -25.11
C GLU A 509 -20.72 -2.93 -26.01
N VAL A 510 -19.59 -2.25 -25.86
CA VAL A 510 -19.18 -1.10 -26.67
C VAL A 510 -17.93 -1.44 -27.45
N LEU A 511 -17.79 -0.84 -28.63
CA LEU A 511 -16.66 -1.02 -29.52
C LEU A 511 -15.96 0.32 -29.72
N ALA A 512 -14.63 0.34 -29.62
CA ALA A 512 -13.78 1.43 -30.09
C ALA A 512 -13.15 1.03 -31.42
N GLN A 513 -13.11 1.94 -32.37
CA GLN A 513 -12.46 1.78 -33.67
C GLN A 513 -11.53 2.96 -33.92
N ASP A 514 -10.30 2.67 -34.30
CA ASP A 514 -9.29 3.66 -34.69
C ASP A 514 -9.58 4.25 -36.09
N ALA A 515 -8.72 5.17 -36.55
CA ALA A 515 -8.86 5.81 -37.85
C ALA A 515 -8.51 4.88 -39.04
N SER A 516 -7.75 3.82 -38.79
CA SER A 516 -7.29 2.82 -39.77
C SER A 516 -8.26 1.65 -39.95
N GLY A 517 -9.27 1.53 -39.08
CA GLY A 517 -10.33 0.54 -39.11
C GLY A 517 -10.18 -0.63 -38.13
N ALA A 518 -9.08 -0.75 -37.37
CA ALA A 518 -8.97 -1.79 -36.35
C ALA A 518 -9.88 -1.44 -35.16
N ASN A 519 -10.36 -2.46 -34.44
CA ASN A 519 -11.38 -2.28 -33.42
C ASN A 519 -11.25 -3.30 -32.27
N SER A 520 -11.72 -2.89 -31.10
CA SER A 520 -11.77 -3.70 -29.89
C SER A 520 -13.02 -3.42 -29.06
N GLY A 521 -13.52 -4.45 -28.39
CA GLY A 521 -14.76 -4.38 -27.61
C GLY A 521 -14.52 -4.47 -26.11
N GLN A 522 -15.36 -3.77 -25.33
CA GLN A 522 -15.38 -3.83 -23.88
C GLN A 522 -16.79 -4.12 -23.38
N THR A 523 -16.88 -4.96 -22.35
CA THR A 523 -18.15 -5.29 -21.70
C THR A 523 -18.20 -4.79 -20.26
N PHE A 524 -19.41 -4.47 -19.80
CA PHE A 524 -19.70 -4.16 -18.41
C PHE A 524 -21.16 -4.46 -18.11
N ASN A 525 -21.50 -4.64 -16.83
CA ASN A 525 -22.88 -4.91 -16.42
C ASN A 525 -23.57 -3.65 -15.93
N VAL A 526 -24.88 -3.56 -16.20
CA VAL A 526 -25.78 -2.57 -15.64
C VAL A 526 -26.83 -3.30 -14.81
N SER A 527 -26.86 -3.02 -13.50
CA SER A 527 -27.90 -3.48 -12.59
C SER A 527 -29.07 -2.49 -12.59
N ILE A 528 -30.27 -2.96 -12.92
CA ILE A 528 -31.48 -2.12 -12.95
C ILE A 528 -32.23 -2.28 -11.63
N ALA A 529 -32.22 -1.24 -10.80
CA ALA A 529 -32.97 -1.19 -9.55
C ALA A 529 -34.43 -0.78 -9.77
N ALA A 530 -35.33 -1.23 -8.90
CA ALA A 530 -36.70 -0.71 -8.85
C ALA A 530 -36.69 0.71 -8.25
N PRO A 531 -37.55 1.63 -8.70
CA PRO A 531 -37.70 2.92 -8.03
C PRO A 531 -38.13 2.73 -6.57
N THR A 532 -37.70 3.64 -5.70
CA THR A 532 -38.11 3.65 -4.29
C THR A 532 -39.63 3.80 -4.19
N ALA A 533 -40.27 2.90 -3.46
CA ALA A 533 -41.70 2.87 -3.20
C ALA A 533 -41.98 2.48 -1.74
N ILE A 534 -43.02 3.06 -1.17
CA ILE A 534 -43.45 2.80 0.20
C ILE A 534 -44.64 1.84 0.17
N GLN A 535 -44.55 0.74 0.92
CA GLN A 535 -45.66 -0.20 1.09
C GLN A 535 -46.39 0.09 2.40
N VAL A 536 -47.71 0.23 2.31
CA VAL A 536 -48.60 0.30 3.48
C VAL A 536 -49.65 -0.79 3.35
N ALA A 537 -49.67 -1.73 4.29
CA ALA A 537 -50.58 -2.88 4.28
C ALA A 537 -50.58 -3.64 2.92
N GLY A 538 -49.42 -3.76 2.28
CA GLY A 538 -49.24 -4.44 0.99
C GLY A 538 -49.62 -3.64 -0.26
N THR A 539 -49.98 -2.36 -0.12
CA THR A 539 -50.21 -1.45 -1.25
C THR A 539 -49.02 -0.52 -1.45
N ALA A 540 -48.52 -0.41 -2.68
CA ALA A 540 -47.37 0.41 -3.04
C ALA A 540 -47.77 1.86 -3.34
N PHE A 541 -47.01 2.80 -2.78
CA PHE A 541 -47.14 4.24 -2.99
C PHE A 541 -45.80 4.80 -3.50
N GLY A 542 -45.87 5.59 -4.55
CA GLY A 542 -44.72 6.27 -5.16
C GLY A 542 -44.51 7.68 -4.62
N ASP A 543 -43.59 8.40 -5.27
CA ASP A 543 -43.33 9.81 -4.97
C ASP A 543 -44.56 10.70 -5.24
N GLY A 544 -44.91 11.51 -4.26
CA GLY A 544 -46.04 12.45 -4.30
C GLY A 544 -47.39 11.83 -3.92
N ASP A 545 -47.46 10.54 -3.63
CA ASP A 545 -48.71 9.88 -3.27
C ASP A 545 -49.20 10.27 -1.87
N THR A 546 -50.48 9.99 -1.60
CA THR A 546 -51.11 10.22 -0.28
C THR A 546 -51.68 8.91 0.27
N VAL A 547 -51.44 8.65 1.57
CA VAL A 547 -51.97 7.50 2.30
C VAL A 547 -52.66 7.94 3.58
N SER A 548 -53.80 7.33 3.91
CA SER A 548 -54.46 7.53 5.21
C SER A 548 -53.99 6.46 6.19
N LEU A 549 -53.49 6.87 7.34
CA LEU A 549 -53.11 5.96 8.43
C LEU A 549 -54.14 5.94 9.55
N VAL A 550 -54.28 4.78 10.19
CA VAL A 550 -55.14 4.61 11.37
C VAL A 550 -54.53 5.28 12.61
N LEU A 551 -55.34 5.46 13.65
CA LEU A 551 -54.93 6.01 14.95
C LEU A 551 -54.20 4.98 15.82
N ALA A 552 -53.22 4.30 15.23
CA ALA A 552 -52.33 3.35 15.88
C ALA A 552 -50.96 3.37 15.20
N ASP A 553 -49.95 2.80 15.86
CA ASP A 553 -48.64 2.58 15.28
C ASP A 553 -48.77 1.82 13.95
N SER A 554 -48.31 2.45 12.87
CA SER A 554 -48.49 1.95 11.51
C SER A 554 -47.16 1.53 10.91
N GLN A 555 -47.05 0.27 10.47
CA GLN A 555 -45.89 -0.26 9.76
C GLN A 555 -45.91 0.18 8.29
N LEU A 556 -44.79 0.73 7.84
CA LEU A 556 -44.50 1.06 6.45
C LEU A 556 -43.23 0.33 6.03
N GLU A 557 -43.26 -0.34 4.88
CA GLU A 557 -42.08 -0.99 4.31
C GLU A 557 -41.52 -0.11 3.19
N VAL A 558 -40.20 -0.08 3.05
CA VAL A 558 -39.55 0.60 1.92
C VAL A 558 -39.03 -0.46 0.97
N SER A 559 -39.39 -0.32 -0.31
CA SER A 559 -39.05 -1.24 -1.37
C SER A 559 -38.40 -0.50 -2.53
N GLY A 560 -37.57 -1.19 -3.33
CA GLY A 560 -36.78 -0.55 -4.38
C GLY A 560 -35.59 0.23 -3.83
N GLY A 561 -35.04 1.14 -4.63
CA GLY A 561 -33.84 1.93 -4.30
C GLY A 561 -32.60 1.07 -4.05
N SER A 562 -31.63 1.66 -3.35
CA SER A 562 -30.38 1.00 -2.92
C SER A 562 -30.54 0.13 -1.67
N GLY A 563 -31.51 0.45 -0.81
CA GLY A 563 -31.67 -0.15 0.52
C GLY A 563 -30.99 0.63 1.65
N ASP A 564 -30.20 1.67 1.33
CA ASP A 564 -29.64 2.62 2.30
C ASP A 564 -30.43 3.93 2.26
N PHE A 565 -31.22 4.18 3.31
CA PHE A 565 -32.20 5.25 3.33
C PHE A 565 -32.11 6.11 4.59
N ASP A 566 -32.20 7.43 4.39
CA ASP A 566 -32.44 8.41 5.44
C ASP A 566 -33.92 8.84 5.45
N TYR A 567 -34.48 8.97 6.65
CA TYR A 567 -35.89 9.29 6.86
C TYR A 567 -36.06 10.65 7.52
N ALA A 568 -37.00 11.45 7.04
CA ALA A 568 -37.48 12.62 7.76
C ALA A 568 -39.01 12.67 7.73
N LEU A 569 -39.61 13.01 8.87
CA LEU A 569 -41.05 13.18 9.01
C LEU A 569 -41.33 14.60 9.44
N ILE A 570 -42.11 15.32 8.66
CA ILE A 570 -42.50 16.70 8.95
C ILE A 570 -43.99 16.75 9.25
N TYR A 571 -44.35 17.35 10.37
CA TYR A 571 -45.74 17.64 10.74
C TYR A 571 -45.88 19.14 10.98
N GLN A 572 -46.78 19.80 10.25
CA GLN A 572 -47.01 21.25 10.34
C GLN A 572 -45.72 22.10 10.18
N GLY A 573 -44.80 21.64 9.34
CA GLY A 573 -43.52 22.31 9.11
C GLY A 573 -42.49 22.16 10.23
N GLN A 574 -42.77 21.33 11.24
CA GLN A 574 -41.83 20.97 12.30
C GLN A 574 -41.36 19.52 12.13
N ASP A 575 -40.15 19.24 12.62
CA ASP A 575 -39.61 17.88 12.66
C ASP A 575 -40.40 17.01 13.65
N ALA A 576 -40.93 15.91 13.13
CA ALA A 576 -41.66 14.88 13.85
C ALA A 576 -40.94 13.52 13.76
N GLY A 577 -39.64 13.51 13.43
CA GLY A 577 -38.84 12.30 13.29
C GLY A 577 -38.79 11.42 14.55
N SER A 578 -39.04 11.97 15.73
CA SER A 578 -39.17 11.18 16.98
C SER A 578 -40.33 10.18 16.97
N LEU A 579 -41.27 10.33 16.04
CA LEU A 579 -42.37 9.38 15.84
C LEU A 579 -41.97 8.19 14.96
N ILE A 580 -40.80 8.22 14.33
CA ILE A 580 -40.28 7.11 13.52
C ILE A 580 -39.49 6.16 14.42
N THR A 581 -39.86 4.88 14.38
CA THR A 581 -39.06 3.78 14.93
C THR A 581 -38.70 2.82 13.82
N LEU A 582 -37.42 2.49 13.64
CA LEU A 582 -36.96 1.57 12.60
C LEU A 582 -37.00 0.12 13.10
N ASN A 583 -37.36 -0.82 12.22
CA ASN A 583 -37.31 -2.25 12.47
C ASN A 583 -36.83 -3.03 11.23
N ALA A 584 -36.88 -4.36 11.28
CA ALA A 584 -36.40 -5.21 10.19
C ALA A 584 -37.23 -5.09 8.90
N ASP A 585 -38.49 -4.68 9.01
CA ASP A 585 -39.45 -4.61 7.91
C ASP A 585 -39.62 -3.17 7.37
N GLY A 586 -38.86 -2.19 7.89
CA GLY A 586 -38.92 -0.79 7.49
C GLY A 586 -39.07 0.16 8.68
N LEU A 587 -40.15 0.95 8.69
CA LEU A 587 -40.41 1.93 9.75
C LEU A 587 -41.82 1.83 10.33
N ILE A 588 -41.92 2.14 11.63
CA ILE A 588 -43.17 2.32 12.36
C ILE A 588 -43.34 3.81 12.59
N ILE A 589 -44.51 4.34 12.24
CA ILE A 589 -44.90 5.72 12.57
C ILE A 589 -45.89 5.70 13.73
N GLY A 590 -45.45 6.14 14.90
CA GLY A 590 -46.27 6.23 16.10
C GLY A 590 -47.13 7.49 16.19
N LEU A 591 -47.95 7.59 17.23
CA LEU A 591 -48.66 8.82 17.62
C LEU A 591 -47.82 9.63 18.63
N PRO A 592 -47.92 10.97 18.64
CA PRO A 592 -47.31 11.76 19.69
C PRO A 592 -47.96 11.47 21.04
N GLY A 593 -47.18 11.56 22.12
CA GLY A 593 -47.69 11.31 23.48
C GLY A 593 -48.64 12.39 24.02
N SER A 594 -48.73 13.55 23.38
CA SER A 594 -49.62 14.66 23.74
C SER A 594 -49.80 15.63 22.57
N GLY A 595 -50.82 16.48 22.61
CA GLY A 595 -51.06 17.55 21.63
C GLY A 595 -51.74 17.10 20.33
N ALA A 596 -51.44 17.81 19.24
CA ALA A 596 -52.06 17.58 17.93
C ALA A 596 -51.38 16.42 17.18
N PHE A 597 -52.18 15.61 16.49
CA PHE A 597 -51.72 14.52 15.61
C PHE A 597 -52.57 14.35 14.34
N ALA A 598 -53.71 15.03 14.23
CA ALA A 598 -54.56 14.97 13.04
C ALA A 598 -54.02 15.87 11.93
N GLY A 599 -54.26 15.49 10.68
CA GLY A 599 -53.84 16.25 9.50
C GLY A 599 -52.72 15.59 8.70
N LEU A 600 -51.99 16.42 7.95
CA LEU A 600 -51.01 15.96 6.96
C LEU A 600 -49.60 15.95 7.51
N TYR A 601 -48.92 14.82 7.31
CA TYR A 601 -47.50 14.63 7.53
C TYR A 601 -46.82 14.45 6.17
N SER A 602 -45.58 14.94 6.06
CA SER A 602 -44.72 14.69 4.90
C SER A 602 -43.60 13.76 5.34
N LEU A 603 -43.63 12.51 4.89
CA LEU A 603 -42.54 11.56 5.05
C LEU A 603 -41.64 11.67 3.81
N THR A 604 -40.37 12.00 4.00
CA THR A 604 -39.36 11.98 2.94
C THR A 604 -38.36 10.87 3.20
N ILE A 605 -38.11 10.07 2.17
CA ILE A 605 -37.12 8.99 2.16
C ILE A 605 -36.04 9.39 1.17
N THR A 606 -34.81 9.56 1.65
CA THR A 606 -33.65 9.89 0.82
C THR A 606 -32.83 8.63 0.63
N ASP A 607 -32.62 8.22 -0.61
CA ASP A 607 -31.67 7.16 -0.95
C ASP A 607 -30.24 7.71 -0.86
N ASN A 608 -29.43 7.15 0.04
CA ASN A 608 -28.10 7.68 0.34
C ASN A 608 -27.09 7.41 -0.79
N ASP A 609 -27.33 6.41 -1.64
CA ASP A 609 -26.46 6.09 -2.77
C ASP A 609 -26.77 6.97 -4.00
N SER A 610 -28.07 7.19 -4.29
CA SER A 610 -28.49 7.97 -5.46
C SER A 610 -28.76 9.45 -5.17
N GLY A 611 -28.98 9.81 -3.90
CA GLY A 611 -29.41 11.14 -3.46
C GLY A 611 -30.86 11.47 -3.81
N LYS A 612 -31.64 10.50 -4.32
CA LYS A 612 -33.03 10.69 -4.73
C LYS A 612 -33.95 10.75 -3.53
N VAL A 613 -34.91 11.67 -3.56
CA VAL A 613 -35.88 11.86 -2.48
C VAL A 613 -37.25 11.39 -2.97
N THR A 614 -37.86 10.49 -2.21
CA THR A 614 -39.26 10.04 -2.38
C THR A 614 -40.10 10.62 -1.25
N THR A 615 -41.19 11.30 -1.59
CA THR A 615 -42.07 11.97 -0.63
C THR A 615 -43.43 11.28 -0.59
N LEU A 616 -43.90 10.92 0.61
CA LEU A 616 -45.22 10.37 0.87
C LEU A 616 -46.00 11.30 1.79
N THR A 617 -47.20 11.71 1.38
CA THR A 617 -48.11 12.47 2.24
C THR A 617 -48.94 11.50 3.07
N ILE A 618 -48.87 11.62 4.39
CA ILE A 618 -49.63 10.79 5.32
C ILE A 618 -50.76 11.65 5.89
N GLN A 619 -52.00 11.17 5.80
CA GLN A 619 -53.18 11.81 6.37
C GLN A 619 -53.65 11.04 7.61
N ARG A 620 -53.81 11.75 8.73
CA ARG A 620 -54.36 11.18 9.97
C ARG A 620 -55.69 11.85 10.35
N PRO A 621 -56.71 11.07 10.76
CA PRO A 621 -57.99 11.60 11.20
C PRO A 621 -57.93 12.16 12.63
N LEU A 622 -59.03 12.79 13.07
CA LEU A 622 -59.25 13.11 14.48
C LEU A 622 -59.59 11.84 15.28
N ARG A 623 -59.28 11.83 16.58
CA ARG A 623 -59.77 10.77 17.49
C ARG A 623 -61.07 11.20 18.13
N LEU A 624 -62.10 10.38 18.00
CA LEU A 624 -63.40 10.60 18.64
C LEU A 624 -63.57 9.60 19.78
N THR A 625 -63.63 10.11 21.02
CA THR A 625 -63.84 9.30 22.22
C THR A 625 -65.21 9.59 22.79
N TRP A 626 -66.12 8.62 22.70
CA TRP A 626 -67.46 8.72 23.29
C TRP A 626 -67.47 8.09 24.68
N SER A 627 -68.20 8.68 25.62
CA SER A 627 -68.40 8.09 26.96
C SER A 627 -69.26 6.82 26.92
N ALA A 628 -70.02 6.62 25.84
CA ALA A 628 -70.88 5.47 25.61
C ALA A 628 -70.95 5.14 24.11
N THR A 629 -71.17 3.86 23.77
CA THR A 629 -71.32 3.40 22.37
C THR A 629 -72.76 3.47 21.87
N SER A 630 -73.70 3.74 22.78
CA SER A 630 -75.11 4.03 22.53
C SER A 630 -75.57 5.02 23.60
N LEU A 631 -76.65 5.74 23.31
CA LEU A 631 -77.13 6.85 24.14
C LEU A 631 -78.46 6.48 24.80
N LEU A 632 -78.66 6.89 26.05
CA LEU A 632 -79.93 6.75 26.75
C LEU A 632 -80.62 8.12 26.77
N ASN A 633 -81.91 8.14 26.47
CA ASN A 633 -82.66 9.38 26.52
C ASN A 633 -82.62 10.01 27.91
N SER A 634 -82.43 11.33 27.98
CA SER A 634 -82.37 12.10 29.24
C SER A 634 -81.20 11.71 30.16
N ASP A 635 -80.18 11.01 29.65
CA ASP A 635 -78.90 10.85 30.32
C ASP A 635 -77.96 11.99 29.91
N ASP A 636 -77.90 13.02 30.75
CA ASP A 636 -77.10 14.23 30.52
C ASP A 636 -75.62 14.03 30.94
N SER A 637 -75.22 12.83 31.36
CA SER A 637 -73.81 12.53 31.71
C SER A 637 -72.94 12.19 30.50
N GLN A 638 -73.55 12.01 29.34
CA GLN A 638 -72.88 11.48 28.15
C GLN A 638 -72.07 12.57 27.43
N THR A 639 -70.87 12.21 26.98
CA THR A 639 -69.93 13.15 26.37
C THR A 639 -69.25 12.58 25.13
N LEU A 640 -68.81 13.47 24.24
CA LEU A 640 -67.89 13.23 23.15
C LEU A 640 -66.65 14.10 23.33
N SER A 641 -65.47 13.48 23.28
CA SER A 641 -64.18 14.17 23.21
C SER A 641 -63.63 14.10 21.79
N ILE A 642 -63.40 15.25 21.17
CA ILE A 642 -62.78 15.39 19.83
C ILE A 642 -61.32 15.77 20.03
N GLU A 643 -60.40 14.87 19.67
CA GLU A 643 -58.98 14.95 20.06
C GLU A 643 -58.04 14.96 18.85
N GLY A 644 -56.86 15.55 19.06
CA GLY A 644 -55.75 15.51 18.10
C GLY A 644 -55.70 16.65 17.11
N GLY A 645 -56.65 17.58 17.11
CA GLY A 645 -56.52 18.81 16.35
C GLY A 645 -55.59 19.82 17.02
N ASN A 646 -55.30 20.89 16.28
CA ASN A 646 -54.57 22.03 16.81
C ASN A 646 -55.39 22.75 17.88
N SER A 647 -54.72 23.30 18.89
CA SER A 647 -55.37 24.22 19.82
C SER A 647 -56.04 25.36 19.04
N GLY A 648 -57.33 25.58 19.25
CA GLY A 648 -58.11 26.57 18.51
C GLY A 648 -58.76 26.07 17.21
N SER A 649 -58.56 24.79 16.81
CA SER A 649 -59.35 24.17 15.75
C SER A 649 -60.84 24.21 16.09
N GLN A 650 -61.68 24.51 15.10
CA GLN A 650 -63.12 24.62 15.22
C GLN A 650 -63.80 23.44 14.53
N TYR A 651 -64.67 22.77 15.27
CA TYR A 651 -65.42 21.60 14.83
C TYR A 651 -66.90 21.94 14.76
N SER A 652 -67.55 21.61 13.64
CA SER A 652 -68.99 21.68 13.48
C SER A 652 -69.57 20.28 13.59
N LEU A 653 -70.54 20.12 14.47
CA LEU A 653 -71.28 18.87 14.63
C LEU A 653 -72.62 18.99 13.90
N SER A 654 -72.93 17.96 13.13
CA SER A 654 -74.24 17.78 12.50
C SER A 654 -74.73 16.37 12.72
N GLN A 655 -76.04 16.16 12.62
CA GLN A 655 -76.68 14.87 12.88
C GLN A 655 -77.72 14.53 11.82
N SER A 656 -77.91 13.24 11.57
CA SER A 656 -78.97 12.69 10.74
C SER A 656 -79.63 11.49 11.45
N PRO A 657 -80.96 11.50 11.69
CA PRO A 657 -81.94 12.55 11.37
C PRO A 657 -81.71 13.85 12.16
N LEU A 658 -82.34 14.95 11.74
CA LEU A 658 -82.21 16.25 12.40
C LEU A 658 -82.91 16.26 13.78
N ASN A 659 -82.21 16.75 14.79
CA ASN A 659 -82.68 17.09 16.15
C ASN A 659 -83.03 15.97 17.17
N PRO A 660 -82.56 14.72 17.11
CA PRO A 660 -82.65 13.84 18.28
C PRO A 660 -81.66 14.19 19.40
N LEU A 661 -80.47 14.73 19.07
CA LEU A 661 -79.45 15.15 20.04
C LEU A 661 -79.35 16.66 20.18
N ILE A 662 -79.02 17.11 21.38
CA ILE A 662 -78.70 18.50 21.71
C ILE A 662 -77.25 18.51 22.20
N PHE A 663 -76.35 19.09 21.41
CA PHE A 663 -74.95 19.23 21.79
C PHE A 663 -74.79 20.46 22.69
N VAL A 664 -74.15 20.30 23.85
CA VAL A 664 -73.97 21.36 24.84
C VAL A 664 -72.50 21.56 25.20
N ASP A 665 -72.17 22.76 25.65
CA ASP A 665 -70.83 23.08 26.18
C ASP A 665 -70.68 22.73 27.68
N ALA A 666 -69.51 23.00 28.25
CA ALA A 666 -69.25 22.75 29.68
C ALA A 666 -70.11 23.60 30.64
N SER A 667 -70.81 24.62 30.14
CA SER A 667 -71.79 25.43 30.88
C SER A 667 -73.23 25.03 30.57
N ASP A 668 -73.44 23.87 29.95
CA ASP A 668 -74.73 23.33 29.56
C ASP A 668 -75.51 24.20 28.55
N THR A 669 -74.79 24.93 27.70
CA THR A 669 -75.38 25.80 26.68
C THR A 669 -75.42 25.09 25.32
N PRO A 670 -76.59 24.98 24.66
CA PRO A 670 -76.70 24.35 23.34
C PRO A 670 -75.91 25.08 22.25
N GLN A 671 -75.04 24.35 21.55
CA GLN A 671 -74.29 24.86 20.40
C GLN A 671 -73.87 23.73 19.45
N THR A 672 -73.61 24.05 18.18
CA THR A 672 -73.15 23.05 17.19
C THR A 672 -71.69 23.23 16.80
N GLN A 673 -71.00 24.22 17.37
CA GLN A 673 -69.59 24.51 17.10
C GLN A 673 -68.78 24.42 18.39
N PHE A 674 -67.68 23.69 18.34
CA PHE A 674 -66.79 23.46 19.47
C PHE A 674 -65.36 23.79 19.08
N THR A 675 -64.56 24.23 20.05
CA THR A 675 -63.17 24.64 19.80
C THR A 675 -62.23 23.76 20.61
N ALA A 676 -61.20 23.22 19.94
CA ALA A 676 -60.11 22.49 20.56
C ALA A 676 -59.44 23.34 21.65
N SER A 677 -59.33 22.77 22.84
CA SER A 677 -58.70 23.43 23.98
C SER A 677 -57.19 23.58 23.80
N ASN A 678 -56.56 24.43 24.60
CA ASN A 678 -55.10 24.52 24.68
C ASN A 678 -54.58 23.63 25.82
N ASP A 679 -54.88 22.33 25.75
CA ASP A 679 -54.49 21.34 26.75
C ASP A 679 -53.81 20.15 26.07
N SER A 680 -52.49 20.28 25.87
CA SER A 680 -51.70 19.25 25.18
C SER A 680 -51.75 17.87 25.86
N PRO A 681 -51.63 17.73 27.20
CA PRO A 681 -51.83 16.44 27.88
C PRO A 681 -53.18 15.77 27.57
N ALA A 682 -54.23 16.56 27.34
CA ALA A 682 -55.55 16.08 26.91
C ALA A 682 -55.71 16.08 25.37
N PHE A 683 -54.62 16.10 24.60
CA PHE A 683 -54.64 16.10 23.12
C PHE A 683 -55.46 17.24 22.50
N ASN A 684 -55.48 18.41 23.17
CA ASN A 684 -56.26 19.57 22.78
C ASN A 684 -57.78 19.28 22.64
N ALA A 685 -58.29 18.35 23.44
CA ALA A 685 -59.67 17.87 23.37
C ALA A 685 -60.69 19.03 23.34
N ALA A 686 -61.66 18.94 22.43
CA ALA A 686 -62.93 19.65 22.55
C ALA A 686 -63.97 18.69 23.14
N VAL A 687 -64.45 19.01 24.35
CA VAL A 687 -65.45 18.21 25.05
C VAL A 687 -66.85 18.73 24.73
N VAL A 688 -67.71 17.81 24.32
CA VAL A 688 -69.11 18.04 23.93
C VAL A 688 -70.00 17.26 24.89
N GLY A 689 -70.92 17.93 25.57
CA GLY A 689 -72.01 17.25 26.29
C GLY A 689 -73.09 16.82 25.31
N ILE A 690 -73.62 15.61 25.51
CA ILE A 690 -74.59 14.98 24.62
C ILE A 690 -75.91 14.83 25.37
N HIS A 691 -76.85 15.72 25.09
CA HIS A 691 -78.23 15.61 25.59
C HIS A 691 -79.13 15.11 24.45
N SER A 692 -80.38 14.79 24.77
CA SER A 692 -81.34 14.31 23.77
C SER A 692 -82.72 14.91 23.96
N GLU A 693 -83.44 15.14 22.87
CA GLU A 693 -84.90 15.32 22.95
C GLU A 693 -85.57 13.99 23.33
N THR A 694 -86.77 14.03 23.92
CA THR A 694 -87.52 12.82 24.28
C THR A 694 -87.85 11.98 23.03
N VAL A 695 -87.47 10.70 23.05
CA VAL A 695 -87.79 9.73 21.99
C VAL A 695 -88.71 8.63 22.53
N SER A 696 -89.57 8.10 21.67
CA SER A 696 -90.49 7.00 22.00
C SER A 696 -90.08 5.64 21.44
N GLU A 697 -89.06 5.62 20.58
CA GLU A 697 -88.57 4.44 19.86
C GLU A 697 -87.05 4.53 19.74
N VAL A 698 -86.37 3.41 19.51
CA VAL A 698 -84.91 3.39 19.30
C VAL A 698 -84.58 4.07 17.97
N ASN A 699 -83.75 5.11 18.00
CA ASN A 699 -83.33 5.84 16.81
C ASN A 699 -81.86 5.57 16.48
N GLN A 700 -81.56 5.35 15.20
CA GLN A 700 -80.18 5.37 14.70
C GLN A 700 -79.82 6.79 14.29
N ILE A 701 -78.68 7.29 14.78
CA ILE A 701 -78.23 8.67 14.60
C ILE A 701 -76.80 8.64 14.07
N ALA A 702 -76.59 9.26 12.92
CA ALA A 702 -75.26 9.53 12.37
C ALA A 702 -74.83 10.93 12.81
N VAL A 703 -73.72 11.04 13.54
CA VAL A 703 -73.11 12.32 13.94
C VAL A 703 -71.89 12.57 13.06
N THR A 704 -71.91 13.64 12.28
CA THR A 704 -70.79 14.08 11.43
C THR A 704 -70.05 15.23 12.08
N ILE A 705 -68.73 15.09 12.21
CA ILE A 705 -67.81 16.10 12.70
C ILE A 705 -67.06 16.64 11.49
N SER A 706 -67.23 17.92 11.19
CA SER A 706 -66.51 18.62 10.12
C SER A 706 -65.64 19.73 10.70
N THR A 707 -64.51 20.03 10.08
CA THR A 707 -63.60 21.09 10.53
C THR A 707 -63.83 22.39 9.78
N LEU A 708 -63.80 23.52 10.49
CA LEU A 708 -64.15 24.84 9.93
C LEU A 708 -62.93 25.69 9.55
N ASN A 709 -61.90 25.71 10.39
CA ASN A 709 -60.71 26.56 10.23
C ASN A 709 -59.42 25.76 10.01
N GLU A 710 -59.53 24.44 9.93
CA GLU A 710 -58.47 23.49 9.62
C GLU A 710 -58.99 22.46 8.61
N SER A 711 -58.09 21.71 7.98
CA SER A 711 -58.42 20.69 6.97
C SER A 711 -58.13 19.29 7.50
N TYR A 712 -58.92 18.81 8.45
CA TYR A 712 -58.93 17.39 8.82
C TYR A 712 -60.05 16.68 8.04
N PRO A 713 -59.91 15.38 7.73
CA PRO A 713 -61.01 14.63 7.13
C PRO A 713 -62.23 14.62 8.07
N ASP A 714 -63.42 14.73 7.46
CA ASP A 714 -64.68 14.62 8.18
C ASP A 714 -64.83 13.20 8.75
N GLU A 715 -65.29 13.11 9.99
CA GLU A 715 -65.52 11.84 10.68
C GLU A 715 -67.01 11.64 10.96
N VAL A 716 -67.50 10.41 10.83
CA VAL A 716 -68.91 10.06 11.05
C VAL A 716 -69.01 8.92 12.04
N GLN A 717 -69.76 9.11 13.12
CA GLN A 717 -70.08 8.08 14.09
C GLN A 717 -71.57 7.73 14.03
N GLU A 718 -71.87 6.43 13.96
CA GLU A 718 -73.21 5.89 14.10
C GLU A 718 -73.48 5.50 15.56
N LEU A 719 -74.61 5.94 16.11
CA LEU A 719 -75.04 5.69 17.49
C LEU A 719 -76.52 5.28 17.52
N LEU A 720 -76.91 4.54 18.56
CA LEU A 720 -78.32 4.23 18.85
C LEU A 720 -78.77 5.03 20.07
N LEU A 721 -79.89 5.75 19.95
CA LEU A 721 -80.54 6.46 21.07
C LEU A 721 -81.76 5.68 21.53
N TYR A 722 -81.74 5.24 22.79
CA TYR A 722 -82.80 4.45 23.39
C TYR A 722 -83.77 5.32 24.19
N PRO A 723 -85.11 5.12 24.09
CA PRO A 723 -86.08 5.68 25.03
C PRO A 723 -85.79 5.24 26.46
N VAL A 724 -86.19 6.04 27.46
CA VAL A 724 -85.91 5.79 28.89
C VAL A 724 -87.18 5.47 29.68
N VAL A 725 -87.07 4.54 30.63
CA VAL A 725 -88.09 4.22 31.64
C VAL A 725 -87.47 4.36 33.03
N LEU A 726 -88.11 5.15 33.88
CA LEU A 726 -87.74 5.28 35.29
C LEU A 726 -88.37 4.15 36.10
N HIS A 727 -87.55 3.35 36.77
CA HIS A 727 -88.00 2.37 37.76
C HIS A 727 -87.76 2.88 39.18
N ASN A 728 -88.78 2.79 40.03
CA ASN A 728 -88.72 3.15 41.44
C ASN A 728 -88.87 1.89 42.30
N PHE A 729 -88.00 1.73 43.28
CA PHE A 729 -87.98 0.60 44.20
C PHE A 729 -88.27 1.07 45.62
N LEU A 730 -89.05 0.30 46.36
CA LEU A 730 -89.28 0.44 47.79
C LEU A 730 -88.98 -0.90 48.46
N VAL A 731 -88.06 -0.92 49.40
CA VAL A 731 -87.57 -2.13 50.07
C VAL A 731 -87.98 -2.13 51.53
N THR A 732 -88.69 -3.18 51.96
CA THR A 732 -89.30 -3.31 53.29
C THR A 732 -89.01 -4.67 53.93
N ASP A 733 -89.20 -4.77 55.24
CA ASP A 733 -89.08 -6.02 56.02
C ASP A 733 -90.40 -6.83 56.06
N GLY A 734 -90.36 -7.97 56.75
CA GLY A 734 -91.50 -8.86 57.03
C GLY A 734 -92.75 -8.18 57.60
N ASP A 735 -92.59 -7.05 58.28
CA ASP A 735 -93.63 -6.28 58.97
C ASP A 735 -94.03 -4.99 58.19
N GLY A 736 -93.43 -4.76 57.03
CA GLY A 736 -93.70 -3.61 56.15
C GLY A 736 -92.97 -2.32 56.56
N GLN A 737 -91.96 -2.38 57.44
CA GLN A 737 -91.09 -1.24 57.73
C GLN A 737 -90.02 -1.09 56.65
N ALA A 738 -89.65 0.14 56.30
CA ALA A 738 -88.60 0.42 55.35
C ALA A 738 -87.23 -0.05 55.87
N ILE A 739 -86.41 -0.61 54.98
CA ILE A 739 -85.04 -1.04 55.29
C ILE A 739 -84.08 0.08 54.85
N SER A 740 -83.36 0.68 55.80
CA SER A 740 -82.35 1.71 55.52
C SER A 740 -81.04 1.10 55.02
N GLY A 741 -80.32 1.80 54.15
CA GLY A 741 -78.97 1.40 53.72
C GLY A 741 -78.95 0.18 52.78
N VAL A 742 -80.03 -0.04 52.02
CA VAL A 742 -80.09 -1.09 51.00
C VAL A 742 -79.10 -0.77 49.89
N SER A 743 -78.21 -1.70 49.60
CA SER A 743 -77.39 -1.67 48.40
C SER A 743 -78.05 -2.51 47.32
N SER A 744 -78.02 -2.04 46.08
CA SER A 744 -78.62 -2.73 44.96
C SER A 744 -77.65 -2.80 43.79
N THR A 745 -77.50 -4.00 43.24
CA THR A 745 -76.59 -4.28 42.13
C THR A 745 -77.40 -4.79 40.95
N LEU A 746 -77.40 -4.02 39.86
CA LEU A 746 -78.01 -4.41 38.60
C LEU A 746 -77.10 -5.42 37.89
N SER A 747 -77.67 -6.55 37.45
CA SER A 747 -76.90 -7.58 36.76
C SER A 747 -76.25 -7.01 35.49
N PRO A 748 -74.97 -7.33 35.22
CA PRO A 748 -74.30 -6.88 34.00
C PRO A 748 -75.05 -7.33 32.74
N ASP A 749 -75.15 -6.44 31.77
CA ASP A 749 -75.75 -6.69 30.47
C ASP A 749 -75.02 -5.89 29.38
N PRO A 750 -74.79 -6.45 28.17
CA PRO A 750 -74.05 -5.77 27.11
C PRO A 750 -74.65 -4.42 26.69
N LEU A 751 -75.98 -4.27 26.72
CA LEU A 751 -76.64 -3.01 26.38
C LEU A 751 -76.44 -1.98 27.50
N LEU A 752 -76.54 -2.39 28.76
CA LEU A 752 -76.29 -1.49 29.90
C LEU A 752 -74.85 -0.96 29.87
N SER A 753 -73.89 -1.81 29.53
CA SER A 753 -72.51 -1.40 29.29
C SER A 753 -72.37 -0.47 28.08
N ALA A 754 -73.07 -0.76 26.97
CA ALA A 754 -73.05 0.09 25.79
C ALA A 754 -73.60 1.51 26.05
N LEU A 755 -74.57 1.63 26.96
CA LEU A 755 -75.22 2.87 27.41
C LEU A 755 -74.47 3.56 28.56
N ASN A 756 -73.41 2.95 29.10
CA ASN A 756 -72.68 3.43 30.27
C ASN A 756 -73.56 3.65 31.52
N ILE A 757 -74.49 2.73 31.79
CA ILE A 757 -75.38 2.79 32.95
C ILE A 757 -74.67 2.24 34.20
N ASP A 758 -74.69 3.01 35.30
CA ASP A 758 -74.18 2.58 36.60
C ASP A 758 -74.84 1.27 37.07
N GLN A 759 -74.07 0.35 37.64
CA GLN A 759 -74.61 -0.93 38.11
C GLN A 759 -74.95 -0.93 39.60
N LEU A 760 -74.48 0.07 40.35
CA LEU A 760 -74.63 0.15 41.80
C LEU A 760 -75.54 1.32 42.17
N TYR A 761 -76.61 1.03 42.90
CA TYR A 761 -77.51 2.06 43.42
C TYR A 761 -77.71 1.86 44.92
N GLN A 762 -77.84 2.98 45.64
CA GLN A 762 -78.08 2.98 47.08
C GLN A 762 -79.47 3.51 47.41
N GLY A 763 -80.18 2.78 48.28
CA GLY A 763 -81.43 3.20 48.88
C GLY A 763 -81.23 4.34 49.89
N ASP A 764 -82.19 5.26 49.94
CA ASP A 764 -82.27 6.26 51.00
C ASP A 764 -82.67 5.65 52.37
N ASP A 765 -82.76 6.48 53.40
CA ASP A 765 -83.18 6.05 54.75
C ASP A 765 -84.63 5.51 54.78
N ALA A 766 -85.41 5.75 53.72
CA ALA A 766 -86.76 5.22 53.54
C ALA A 766 -86.78 3.95 52.66
N GLY A 767 -85.62 3.37 52.35
CA GLY A 767 -85.50 2.16 51.54
C GLY A 767 -85.89 2.36 50.09
N GLN A 768 -85.84 3.59 49.59
CA GLN A 768 -86.21 3.95 48.22
C GLN A 768 -84.99 4.28 47.36
N PHE A 769 -85.01 3.80 46.12
CA PHE A 769 -84.07 4.23 45.08
C PHE A 769 -84.72 4.15 43.71
N SER A 770 -84.12 4.82 42.73
CA SER A 770 -84.61 4.84 41.35
C SER A 770 -83.47 4.66 40.36
N LEU A 771 -83.77 4.08 39.21
CA LEU A 771 -82.84 3.98 38.09
C LEU A 771 -83.54 4.15 36.75
N ASN A 772 -82.82 4.74 35.80
CA ASN A 772 -83.24 4.92 34.42
C ASN A 772 -82.73 3.74 33.58
N LEU A 773 -83.62 3.04 32.89
CA LEU A 773 -83.30 1.90 32.02
C LEU A 773 -83.89 2.10 30.62
N PRO A 774 -83.31 1.46 29.58
CA PRO A 774 -83.83 1.58 28.22
C PRO A 774 -85.24 0.98 28.08
N ASP A 775 -86.12 1.62 27.29
CA ASP A 775 -87.47 1.11 27.01
C ASP A 775 -87.44 -0.04 26.00
N ILE A 776 -87.23 -1.26 26.47
CA ILE A 776 -87.10 -2.48 25.66
C ILE A 776 -87.88 -3.65 26.26
N THR A 777 -88.01 -4.73 25.50
CA THR A 777 -88.75 -5.95 25.90
C THR A 777 -87.93 -6.92 26.76
N GLN A 778 -86.73 -6.51 27.19
CA GLN A 778 -85.83 -7.33 27.98
C GLN A 778 -86.23 -7.35 29.46
N ASN A 779 -85.94 -8.47 30.13
CA ASN A 779 -86.00 -8.54 31.58
C ASN A 779 -84.64 -8.15 32.19
N PHE A 780 -84.67 -7.33 33.21
CA PHE A 780 -83.51 -6.97 34.02
C PHE A 780 -83.55 -7.74 35.33
N THR A 781 -82.39 -8.02 35.92
CA THR A 781 -82.28 -8.62 37.25
C THR A 781 -81.49 -7.70 38.15
N ILE A 782 -82.04 -7.36 39.31
CA ILE A 782 -81.37 -6.57 40.35
C ILE A 782 -81.29 -7.38 41.63
N THR A 783 -80.12 -7.36 42.27
CA THR A 783 -79.88 -8.03 43.54
C THR A 783 -79.82 -6.98 44.64
N LEU A 784 -80.67 -7.13 45.65
CA LEU A 784 -80.74 -6.28 46.82
C LEU A 784 -80.02 -6.93 47.99
N THR A 785 -79.21 -6.14 48.70
CA THR A 785 -78.53 -6.54 49.92
C THR A 785 -78.75 -5.50 51.00
N ALA A 786 -78.93 -5.95 52.23
CA ALA A 786 -79.08 -5.09 53.40
C ALA A 786 -78.57 -5.84 54.63
N GLN A 787 -78.06 -5.09 55.61
CA GLN A 787 -77.57 -5.67 56.87
C GLN A 787 -78.69 -6.44 57.57
N ASP A 788 -78.39 -7.66 58.05
CA ASP A 788 -79.32 -8.57 58.75
C ASP A 788 -80.48 -9.15 57.90
N PHE A 789 -80.49 -8.93 56.58
CA PHE A 789 -81.48 -9.50 55.66
C PHE A 789 -80.85 -10.39 54.59
N ASN A 790 -81.50 -11.51 54.27
CA ASN A 790 -81.07 -12.37 53.16
C ASN A 790 -81.11 -11.59 51.85
N SER A 791 -80.06 -11.72 51.04
CA SER A 791 -80.00 -11.11 49.72
C SER A 791 -81.15 -11.59 48.84
N GLN A 792 -81.68 -10.70 48.01
CA GLN A 792 -82.84 -10.99 47.18
C GLN A 792 -82.63 -10.49 45.75
N ALA A 793 -82.62 -11.42 44.80
CA ALA A 793 -82.62 -11.11 43.38
C ALA A 793 -84.06 -11.02 42.86
N ILE A 794 -84.35 -9.95 42.11
CA ILE A 794 -85.64 -9.73 41.46
C ILE A 794 -85.43 -9.53 39.98
N THR A 795 -86.18 -10.29 39.19
CA THR A 795 -86.29 -10.07 37.77
C THR A 795 -87.52 -9.22 37.46
N PHE A 796 -87.33 -8.13 36.73
CA PHE A 796 -88.39 -7.19 36.35
C PHE A 796 -88.24 -6.77 34.89
N ASN A 797 -89.25 -6.10 34.35
CA ASN A 797 -89.21 -5.49 33.03
C ASN A 797 -90.04 -4.21 33.01
N ASN A 798 -90.08 -3.55 31.86
CA ASN A 798 -90.70 -2.23 31.70
C ASN A 798 -92.23 -2.23 31.79
N SER A 799 -92.87 -3.40 31.92
CA SER A 799 -94.32 -3.48 32.19
C SER A 799 -94.68 -2.99 33.59
N VAL A 800 -93.70 -2.91 34.51
CA VAL A 800 -93.88 -2.43 35.89
C VAL A 800 -92.77 -1.45 36.24
N THR A 801 -93.14 -0.23 36.61
CA THR A 801 -92.19 0.86 36.95
C THR A 801 -92.08 1.14 38.44
N ALA A 802 -92.94 0.54 39.26
CA ALA A 802 -92.90 0.64 40.72
C ALA A 802 -92.79 -0.75 41.34
N HIS A 803 -91.71 -0.99 42.07
CA HIS A 803 -91.37 -2.29 42.64
C HIS A 803 -91.39 -2.19 44.15
N SER A 804 -92.24 -2.99 44.80
CA SER A 804 -92.23 -3.15 46.25
C SER A 804 -91.62 -4.50 46.58
N VAL A 805 -90.55 -4.47 47.36
CA VAL A 805 -89.75 -5.66 47.68
C VAL A 805 -89.75 -5.88 49.17
N GLN A 806 -90.04 -7.12 49.56
CA GLN A 806 -90.02 -7.53 50.95
C GLN A 806 -88.84 -8.48 51.18
N MET A 807 -87.83 -8.03 51.92
CA MET A 807 -86.67 -8.85 52.28
C MET A 807 -86.95 -9.63 53.57
N VAL A 808 -86.39 -10.84 53.64
CA VAL A 808 -86.54 -11.74 54.78
C VAL A 808 -85.35 -11.59 55.71
N SER A 809 -85.58 -11.29 56.99
CA SER A 809 -84.52 -11.22 57.98
C SER A 809 -83.80 -12.56 58.16
N MET A 810 -82.51 -12.52 58.47
CA MET A 810 -81.71 -13.71 58.71
C MET A 810 -82.10 -14.35 60.06
N ALA A 811 -82.34 -15.67 60.07
CA ALA A 811 -82.76 -16.39 61.28
C ALA A 811 -81.57 -16.86 62.13
N ASN A 812 -80.43 -17.17 61.51
CA ASN A 812 -79.19 -17.55 62.17
C ASN A 812 -78.00 -16.92 61.43
N ALA A 813 -77.92 -15.60 61.50
CA ALA A 813 -76.84 -14.82 60.90
C ALA A 813 -75.53 -15.05 61.63
N ILE A 814 -74.46 -15.27 60.87
CA ILE A 814 -73.09 -15.05 61.34
C ILE A 814 -72.47 -13.92 60.51
N THR A 815 -71.56 -13.17 61.10
CA THR A 815 -70.83 -12.09 60.43
C THR A 815 -69.42 -12.52 60.07
N LEU A 816 -69.08 -12.42 58.78
CA LEU A 816 -67.73 -12.55 58.24
C LEU A 816 -67.16 -11.15 58.04
N SER A 817 -66.12 -10.80 58.78
CA SER A 817 -65.47 -9.48 58.67
C SER A 817 -63.98 -9.61 58.42
N GLY A 818 -63.31 -8.57 57.96
CA GLY A 818 -61.86 -8.63 57.83
C GLY A 818 -61.20 -7.45 57.16
N THR A 819 -59.87 -7.50 57.13
CA THR A 819 -59.05 -6.56 56.36
C THR A 819 -58.29 -7.29 55.27
N VAL A 820 -58.22 -6.70 54.08
CA VAL A 820 -57.40 -7.10 52.95
C VAL A 820 -56.24 -6.12 52.84
N ARG A 821 -55.00 -6.62 52.84
CA ARG A 821 -53.78 -5.83 52.72
C ARG A 821 -52.97 -6.31 51.52
N ALA A 822 -52.32 -5.40 50.81
CA ALA A 822 -51.38 -5.73 49.75
C ALA A 822 -49.92 -5.55 50.20
N LEU A 823 -49.00 -6.36 49.64
CA LEU A 823 -47.56 -6.11 49.74
C LEU A 823 -47.16 -5.00 48.74
N GLY A 824 -47.04 -3.77 49.23
CA GLY A 824 -46.77 -2.57 48.41
C GLY A 824 -48.04 -1.86 47.94
N GLU A 825 -47.89 -0.82 47.12
CA GLU A 825 -49.03 -0.17 46.45
C GLU A 825 -49.47 -1.06 45.28
N GLN A 826 -50.68 -1.63 45.38
CA GLN A 826 -51.27 -2.51 44.35
C GLN A 826 -52.60 -1.94 43.86
N GLY A 827 -52.71 -0.61 43.83
CA GLY A 827 -53.78 0.12 43.15
C GLY A 827 -55.20 -0.17 43.66
N PHE A 828 -55.41 -0.43 44.95
CA PHE A 828 -56.77 -0.70 45.44
C PHE A 828 -57.75 0.47 45.21
N LEU A 829 -57.29 1.72 45.11
CA LEU A 829 -58.16 2.86 44.79
C LEU A 829 -58.58 2.89 43.31
N THR A 830 -57.78 2.32 42.42
CA THR A 830 -58.06 2.28 40.98
C THR A 830 -58.72 0.97 40.56
N THR A 831 -58.35 -0.14 41.21
CA THR A 831 -58.89 -1.49 41.00
C THR A 831 -59.15 -2.16 42.36
N PRO A 832 -60.31 -1.90 42.98
CA PRO A 832 -60.67 -2.47 44.27
C PRO A 832 -60.63 -4.01 44.29
N PRO A 833 -60.22 -4.65 45.40
CA PRO A 833 -60.32 -6.10 45.53
C PRO A 833 -61.79 -6.53 45.57
N VAL A 834 -62.11 -7.58 44.81
CA VAL A 834 -63.45 -8.20 44.75
C VAL A 834 -63.44 -9.45 45.62
N LEU A 835 -64.41 -9.54 46.54
CA LEU A 835 -64.61 -10.68 47.43
C LEU A 835 -65.91 -11.40 47.08
N GLU A 836 -65.83 -12.70 46.81
CA GLU A 836 -67.00 -13.56 46.61
C GLU A 836 -67.05 -14.69 47.64
N LEU A 837 -68.16 -14.79 48.36
CA LEU A 837 -68.47 -15.91 49.23
C LEU A 837 -69.09 -17.05 48.40
N ILE A 838 -68.51 -18.23 48.48
CA ILE A 838 -68.92 -19.44 47.76
C ILE A 838 -69.58 -20.40 48.74
N PHE A 839 -70.75 -20.90 48.37
CA PHE A 839 -71.51 -21.90 49.11
C PHE A 839 -71.27 -23.32 48.57
N SER A 840 -71.58 -24.34 49.36
CA SER A 840 -71.36 -25.75 49.00
C SER A 840 -72.18 -26.23 47.80
N ASP A 841 -73.28 -25.55 47.49
CA ASP A 841 -74.10 -25.80 46.29
C ASP A 841 -73.55 -25.12 45.03
N GLY A 842 -72.44 -24.38 45.16
CA GLY A 842 -71.79 -23.63 44.09
C GLY A 842 -72.38 -22.24 43.85
N SER A 843 -73.42 -21.84 44.60
CA SER A 843 -73.91 -20.46 44.57
C SER A 843 -72.87 -19.50 45.15
N ARG A 844 -72.88 -18.25 44.69
CA ARG A 844 -71.91 -17.21 45.03
C ARG A 844 -72.62 -15.96 45.48
N GLU A 845 -72.07 -15.28 46.48
CA GLU A 845 -72.56 -14.00 46.98
C GLU A 845 -71.41 -13.01 47.05
N ALA A 846 -71.57 -11.85 46.41
CA ALA A 846 -70.57 -10.78 46.47
C ALA A 846 -70.57 -10.13 47.86
N MET A 847 -69.39 -9.91 48.41
CA MET A 847 -69.21 -9.24 49.70
C MET A 847 -68.88 -7.77 49.46
N LEU A 848 -69.49 -6.87 50.23
CA LEU A 848 -69.18 -5.45 50.13
C LEU A 848 -67.79 -5.17 50.70
N VAL A 849 -66.95 -4.49 49.92
CA VAL A 849 -65.59 -4.13 50.28
C VAL A 849 -65.46 -2.61 50.33
N THR A 850 -64.94 -2.10 51.44
CA THR A 850 -64.61 -0.69 51.63
C THR A 850 -63.11 -0.51 51.44
N VAL A 851 -62.69 0.27 50.44
CA VAL A 851 -61.27 0.54 50.19
C VAL A 851 -60.81 1.69 51.08
N ASP A 852 -59.81 1.42 51.93
CA ASP A 852 -59.26 2.39 52.88
C ASP A 852 -58.06 3.17 52.30
N SER A 853 -57.28 2.54 51.40
CA SER A 853 -56.12 3.13 50.70
C SER A 853 -55.67 2.24 49.53
N ASP A 854 -54.65 2.64 48.76
CA ASP A 854 -54.07 1.87 47.64
C ASP A 854 -53.52 0.47 47.97
N SER A 855 -53.47 0.11 49.25
CA SER A 855 -52.96 -1.19 49.72
C SER A 855 -53.80 -1.81 50.84
N GLN A 856 -54.94 -1.22 51.18
CA GLN A 856 -55.77 -1.70 52.29
C GLN A 856 -57.27 -1.54 52.00
N ALA A 857 -58.03 -2.59 52.29
CA ALA A 857 -59.49 -2.58 52.27
C ALA A 857 -60.04 -3.35 53.47
N SER A 858 -61.31 -3.16 53.78
CA SER A 858 -62.06 -3.85 54.82
C SER A 858 -63.39 -4.38 54.29
N PHE A 859 -63.91 -5.43 54.91
CA PHE A 859 -65.22 -5.98 54.55
C PHE A 859 -65.97 -6.44 55.80
N GLU A 860 -67.29 -6.42 55.72
CA GLU A 860 -68.21 -6.98 56.71
C GLU A 860 -69.43 -7.52 55.96
N HIS A 861 -69.75 -8.80 56.16
CA HIS A 861 -70.82 -9.49 55.45
C HIS A 861 -71.53 -10.46 56.38
N SER A 862 -72.86 -10.34 56.50
CA SER A 862 -73.68 -11.27 57.27
C SER A 862 -74.23 -12.37 56.38
N VAL A 863 -74.32 -13.61 56.89
CA VAL A 863 -74.82 -14.75 56.14
C VAL A 863 -75.64 -15.69 57.03
N ASP A 864 -76.80 -16.13 56.55
CA ASP A 864 -77.67 -17.09 57.26
C ASP A 864 -77.21 -18.54 57.00
N ILE A 865 -76.54 -19.14 57.99
CA ILE A 865 -76.01 -20.50 57.89
C ILE A 865 -77.09 -21.60 57.97
N ASN A 866 -78.36 -21.24 58.19
CA ASN A 866 -79.46 -22.21 58.05
C ASN A 866 -79.88 -22.39 56.59
N LEU A 867 -79.73 -21.36 55.77
CA LEU A 867 -80.11 -21.37 54.36
C LEU A 867 -78.95 -21.80 53.46
N HIS A 868 -77.72 -21.46 53.85
CA HIS A 868 -76.54 -21.72 53.04
C HIS A 868 -75.43 -22.39 53.85
N GLN A 869 -74.82 -23.43 53.28
CA GLN A 869 -73.62 -24.05 53.84
C GLN A 869 -72.38 -23.42 53.18
N LEU A 870 -71.50 -22.83 53.97
CA LEU A 870 -70.31 -22.13 53.47
C LEU A 870 -69.30 -23.09 52.83
N SER A 871 -68.53 -22.60 51.86
CA SER A 871 -67.42 -23.33 51.22
C SER A 871 -66.13 -22.51 51.26
N ALA A 872 -66.07 -21.37 50.56
CA ALA A 872 -64.83 -20.59 50.44
C ALA A 872 -65.11 -19.09 50.26
N ILE A 873 -64.12 -18.24 50.55
CA ILE A 873 -64.08 -16.84 50.10
C ILE A 873 -63.02 -16.76 49.01
N GLU A 874 -63.38 -16.25 47.84
CA GLU A 874 -62.46 -15.96 46.74
C GLU A 874 -62.17 -14.46 46.69
N VAL A 875 -60.90 -14.11 46.69
CA VAL A 875 -60.41 -12.73 46.64
C VAL A 875 -59.65 -12.55 45.32
N SER A 876 -60.05 -11.56 44.54
CA SER A 876 -59.40 -11.24 43.27
C SER A 876 -59.09 -9.74 43.17
N GLN A 877 -57.93 -9.41 42.64
CA GLN A 877 -57.51 -8.04 42.33
C GLN A 877 -56.51 -8.09 41.17
N SER A 878 -56.58 -7.16 40.23
CA SER A 878 -55.83 -7.22 38.96
C SER A 878 -54.31 -7.27 39.13
N ASP A 879 -53.78 -6.58 40.13
CA ASP A 879 -52.34 -6.50 40.40
C ASP A 879 -51.86 -7.54 41.42
N SER A 880 -52.77 -8.38 41.94
CA SER A 880 -52.56 -9.37 43.00
C SER A 880 -52.84 -10.80 42.54
N VAL A 881 -52.15 -11.76 43.16
CA VAL A 881 -52.47 -13.19 43.00
C VAL A 881 -53.82 -13.48 43.64
N ASN A 882 -54.74 -14.09 42.89
CA ASN A 882 -56.04 -14.53 43.42
C ASN A 882 -55.86 -15.48 44.60
N LEU A 883 -56.67 -15.30 45.64
CA LEU A 883 -56.61 -16.08 46.87
C LEU A 883 -57.95 -16.74 47.16
N THR A 884 -57.93 -18.02 47.48
CA THR A 884 -59.12 -18.76 47.94
C THR A 884 -58.92 -19.18 49.40
N LEU A 885 -59.84 -18.77 50.26
CA LEU A 885 -59.85 -19.07 51.70
C LEU A 885 -60.97 -20.07 52.01
N ASP A 886 -60.63 -21.23 52.57
CA ASP A 886 -61.64 -22.19 53.02
C ASP A 886 -62.36 -21.67 54.28
N VAL A 887 -63.69 -21.57 54.20
CA VAL A 887 -64.56 -21.13 55.30
C VAL A 887 -65.63 -22.17 55.64
N SER A 888 -65.54 -23.38 55.09
CA SER A 888 -66.56 -24.43 55.21
C SER A 888 -66.89 -24.89 56.63
N GLU A 889 -65.94 -24.75 57.57
CA GLU A 889 -66.15 -25.07 58.99
C GLU A 889 -66.64 -23.87 59.84
N THR A 890 -66.95 -22.73 59.23
CA THR A 890 -67.33 -21.51 59.96
C THR A 890 -68.81 -21.54 60.34
N SER A 891 -69.12 -21.59 61.64
CA SER A 891 -70.49 -21.67 62.18
C SER A 891 -70.86 -20.57 63.19
N GLN A 892 -69.99 -19.56 63.33
CA GLN A 892 -70.15 -18.39 64.20
C GLN A 892 -69.35 -17.23 63.59
N ASP A 893 -69.55 -16.01 64.09
CA ASP A 893 -68.83 -14.81 63.62
C ASP A 893 -67.31 -15.04 63.53
N LYS A 894 -66.71 -14.61 62.43
CA LYS A 894 -65.30 -14.84 62.14
C LYS A 894 -64.67 -13.65 61.44
N SER A 895 -63.50 -13.26 61.92
CA SER A 895 -62.70 -12.19 61.34
C SER A 895 -61.49 -12.74 60.58
N PHE A 896 -61.19 -12.15 59.41
CA PHE A 896 -60.10 -12.55 58.52
C PHE A 896 -59.06 -11.42 58.39
N ASN A 897 -57.80 -11.81 58.25
CA ASN A 897 -56.73 -10.89 57.89
C ASN A 897 -56.02 -11.45 56.66
N ILE A 898 -56.29 -10.82 55.53
CA ILE A 898 -55.96 -11.32 54.19
C ILE A 898 -54.78 -10.51 53.66
N LEU A 899 -53.72 -11.19 53.20
CA LEU A 899 -52.56 -10.56 52.56
C LEU A 899 -52.49 -11.00 51.09
N LEU A 900 -52.49 -10.03 50.18
CA LEU A 900 -52.36 -10.23 48.73
C LEU A 900 -50.91 -9.99 48.28
N GLU A 901 -50.38 -10.92 47.50
CA GLU A 901 -49.06 -10.85 46.88
C GLU A 901 -49.18 -10.32 45.45
N ALA A 902 -48.22 -9.51 44.99
CA ALA A 902 -48.25 -8.90 43.66
C ALA A 902 -48.09 -9.95 42.54
N ASN A 903 -48.77 -9.74 41.41
CA ASN A 903 -48.74 -10.61 40.22
C ASN A 903 -47.42 -10.59 39.43
N THR A 904 -46.44 -9.76 39.80
CA THR A 904 -45.15 -9.65 39.10
C THR A 904 -43.95 -9.67 40.06
N PRO A 905 -42.80 -10.27 39.68
CA PRO A 905 -41.58 -10.23 40.49
C PRO A 905 -41.03 -8.80 40.50
N THR A 906 -41.08 -8.15 41.66
CA THR A 906 -40.51 -6.83 41.89
C THR A 906 -38.98 -6.89 41.83
N VAL A 907 -38.40 -6.50 40.69
CA VAL A 907 -36.96 -6.19 40.62
C VAL A 907 -36.76 -4.84 41.32
N SER A 908 -36.16 -4.89 42.51
CA SER A 908 -35.68 -3.72 43.24
C SER A 908 -34.65 -2.97 42.38
N SER A 909 -35.06 -1.84 41.81
CA SER A 909 -34.15 -0.83 41.24
C SER A 909 -33.69 0.10 42.36
N ALA A 910 -32.45 -0.05 42.82
CA ALA A 910 -31.79 0.93 43.69
C ALA A 910 -30.96 1.93 42.85
N PRO A 911 -30.87 3.21 43.27
CA PRO A 911 -30.34 4.30 42.46
C PRO A 911 -28.80 4.41 42.47
N THR A 912 -28.31 5.15 41.48
CA THR A 912 -26.92 5.55 41.23
C THR A 912 -26.22 6.25 42.40
N SER A 913 -24.91 5.99 42.60
CA SER A 913 -23.98 6.95 43.23
C SER A 913 -22.54 6.83 42.72
N LEU A 914 -21.93 7.99 42.42
CA LEU A 914 -20.53 8.25 42.12
C LEU A 914 -19.62 8.15 43.36
N GLY A 915 -18.36 7.72 43.19
CA GLY A 915 -17.19 8.37 43.84
C GLY A 915 -16.28 7.58 44.81
N SER A 916 -15.00 7.47 44.41
CA SER A 916 -13.77 7.88 45.16
C SER A 916 -12.92 6.89 46.01
N SER A 917 -11.63 6.82 45.61
CA SER A 917 -10.34 6.90 46.36
C SER A 917 -9.87 5.90 47.43
N GLY A 918 -8.59 5.51 47.28
CA GLY A 918 -7.61 5.15 48.34
C GLY A 918 -7.42 3.64 48.53
N GLY A 919 -6.24 3.03 48.65
CA GLY A 919 -4.84 3.43 48.84
C GLY A 919 -4.10 2.13 49.28
N GLY A 920 -2.88 1.88 48.78
CA GLY A 920 -2.11 0.61 48.93
C GLY A 920 -1.56 0.32 50.35
N PRO A 921 -0.40 -0.36 50.54
CA PRO A 921 0.51 -1.05 49.61
C PRO A 921 1.01 -2.44 50.10
N ILE A 922 1.58 -3.28 49.21
CA ILE A 922 2.69 -4.20 49.56
C ILE A 922 3.68 -4.25 48.39
N ALA A 923 4.94 -3.95 48.69
CA ALA A 923 6.08 -3.99 47.79
C ALA A 923 6.93 -5.25 48.03
N LEU A 924 7.47 -5.85 46.97
CA LEU A 924 8.83 -6.37 46.98
C LEU A 924 9.44 -6.28 45.57
N TYR A 925 10.51 -5.49 45.48
CA TYR A 925 11.29 -5.16 44.30
C TYR A 925 12.19 -6.32 43.84
N LEU A 926 12.39 -6.46 42.53
CA LEU A 926 13.75 -6.37 41.97
C LEU A 926 13.76 -5.92 40.49
N LEU A 927 14.24 -4.67 40.32
CA LEU A 927 14.92 -3.98 39.22
C LEU A 927 14.39 -4.06 37.76
N LEU A 928 13.85 -2.97 37.17
CA LEU A 928 14.47 -1.71 36.62
C LEU A 928 15.35 -1.95 35.38
N LEU A 929 15.25 -1.21 34.26
CA LEU A 929 14.69 0.13 33.96
C LEU A 929 14.55 0.19 32.39
N ILE A 930 13.36 0.41 31.79
CA ILE A 930 12.75 1.71 31.38
C ILE A 930 13.51 2.37 30.20
N THR A 931 12.93 2.89 29.10
CA THR A 931 11.54 3.19 28.64
C THR A 931 11.62 3.49 27.13
N LEU A 932 10.65 3.08 26.29
CA LEU A 932 9.46 3.84 25.83
C LEU A 932 9.79 5.29 25.38
N ILE A 933 9.33 5.85 24.25
CA ILE A 933 8.23 5.50 23.35
C ILE A 933 8.31 6.38 22.07
N ALA A 934 7.77 5.82 20.99
CA ALA A 934 7.05 6.45 19.87
C ALA A 934 7.72 7.33 18.80
N ARG A 935 7.44 6.85 17.57
CA ARG A 935 6.87 7.55 16.40
C ARG A 935 7.82 8.24 15.41
N LYS A 936 8.01 7.51 14.29
CA LYS A 936 7.79 7.91 12.87
C LYS A 936 8.32 9.29 12.43
N THR A 937 9.45 9.23 11.70
CA THR A 937 9.72 9.80 10.34
C THR A 937 8.88 11.02 9.92
N ARG A 938 9.43 12.15 9.44
CA ARG A 938 10.37 12.32 8.30
C ARG A 938 10.78 13.81 8.17
N GLN A 939 11.85 14.07 7.41
CA GLN A 939 12.50 15.34 6.95
C GLN A 939 13.70 15.82 7.80
N ALA A 940 14.87 16.13 7.25
CA ALA A 940 15.35 16.10 5.86
C ALA A 940 16.89 16.07 5.83
N GLY A 941 17.42 15.47 4.76
CA GLY A 941 18.82 15.46 4.34
C GLY A 941 18.86 14.82 2.97
#